data_AF-A0AAD9G2N0-F1
#
_entry.id   AF-A0AAD9G2N0-F1
#
_cell.length_a   1.000
_cell.length_b   1.000
_cell.length_c   1.000
_cell.angle_alpha   90.00
_cell.angle_beta   90.00
_cell.angle_gamma   90.00
#
_symmetry.space_group_name_H-M   'P 1'
#
loop_
_entity.id
_entity.type
_entity.pdbx_description
1 polymer ?
#
loop_
_entity_poly.entity_id
_entity_poly.type
_entity_poly.pdbx_seq_one_letter_code
_entity_poly.pdbx_strand_id
1 'polypeptide(L)'
;MKLFCAIVGVAGNAFEVDIAEDASVSALKDVIKEKNRVTITCDAKDLQLFLARTKDGAWLGLDEAGAASVALDKGGHPQHLNTKLVGMGSMERINKCVGNLPDQDQVHVLVKVPLSNSERQWVELLSSLSWNDTKSLCSSHGSTWKYQGKPELVETLVEPLVGHYNAWKRGDEDKQNHALHLVMSGPGTGKSRMLDEMKGLLYEAAVRSKDQTLIDRMEKPYVFRVTFENGTQATGSLFNPAIPELDISYRMLYQFWTGGTTFGIFSYHLQTFTEQRLGIEDVIGILAKLEKKDVKEMTVILCVDAFQHLMNDGSKDCPFYRVMRSVCGFLNSSRAFTVCVCSATIEKPVSEALAGSPQKRLFLVPPALDGKEIFKPETPTKKLLVGDMGGHGRALETLDLVLQQEGAHVEELDPISVIKKVVDELKHVYPGLFDRGVFTPAVCKELMSAIISQRRYDVTDAIGDLTVDKLRSLGLFRLTSEGRLECAFIFLVELMRNLPALVDEISNFDEQLTRSVTTWQQFERFVGFYRMIKSIAFRGTPISLSKFHAGARFANIEGVKITERSPRKLVQAVSQHDTNSGSGVLSVTTSEHGNVAISDMDTVIINGTSAQAGDLFMGIELTTIGGQQVQCNEVIQCKFLHTKAKFKEETYAEEREKAVDDSDVFLLITSSPVAKFDPPPRCGIVSIEDFPQYFGPFASRAFRSLLAPPNINVAPYQVLCLVEGLGRKTADKIVQERAKQKFTDVDDAVNRLCDNPKCATAKALRLLYWRYSNSNVDTFMQT
;
A
#
# COMPACT_ATOMS: atom_id res chain seq x y z
N MET A 1 20.05 -39.78 64.04
CA MET A 1 18.68 -39.90 63.49
C MET A 1 18.73 -39.91 61.97
N LYS A 2 17.88 -40.72 61.33
CA LYS A 2 17.77 -40.85 59.87
C LYS A 2 16.47 -40.19 59.38
N LEU A 3 16.58 -39.33 58.38
CA LEU A 3 15.46 -38.60 57.78
C LEU A 3 15.32 -38.93 56.30
N PHE A 4 14.11 -39.22 55.82
CA PHE A 4 13.82 -39.25 54.40
C PHE A 4 13.32 -37.88 53.94
N CYS A 5 14.04 -37.28 53.00
CA CYS A 5 13.79 -35.95 52.49
C CYS A 5 13.38 -36.02 51.02
N ALA A 6 12.45 -35.17 50.58
CA ALA A 6 12.10 -35.04 49.16
C ALA A 6 12.08 -33.57 48.75
N ILE A 7 12.55 -33.27 47.53
CA ILE A 7 12.53 -31.91 46.98
C ILE A 7 11.18 -31.69 46.30
N VAL A 8 10.49 -30.61 46.69
CA VAL A 8 9.16 -30.31 46.17
C VAL A 8 9.23 -29.99 44.68
N GLY A 9 8.38 -30.65 43.87
CA GLY A 9 8.29 -30.40 42.42
C GLY A 9 9.38 -31.04 41.56
N VAL A 10 10.29 -31.82 42.16
CA VAL A 10 11.28 -32.63 41.43
C VAL A 10 10.83 -34.09 41.46
N ALA A 11 10.64 -34.68 40.27
CA ALA A 11 10.31 -36.11 40.16
C ALA A 11 11.52 -36.96 40.58
N GLY A 12 11.32 -37.83 41.57
CA GLY A 12 12.35 -38.74 42.09
C GLY A 12 12.00 -39.28 43.47
N ASN A 13 12.64 -40.39 43.85
CA ASN A 13 12.47 -41.00 45.18
C ASN A 13 13.05 -40.09 46.27
N ALA A 14 12.47 -40.15 47.46
CA ALA A 14 13.04 -39.47 48.62
C ALA A 14 14.45 -39.99 48.92
N PHE A 15 15.31 -39.10 49.43
CA PHE A 15 16.69 -39.41 49.77
C PHE A 15 16.89 -39.38 51.28
N GLU A 16 17.66 -40.33 51.77
CA GLU A 16 17.99 -40.43 53.20
C GLU A 16 18.98 -39.31 53.60
N VAL A 17 18.90 -38.81 54.83
CA VAL A 17 19.82 -37.85 55.43
C VAL A 17 20.11 -38.27 56.86
N ASP A 18 21.39 -38.47 57.17
CA ASP A 18 21.85 -38.73 58.54
C ASP A 18 22.13 -37.41 59.26
N ILE A 19 21.54 -37.24 60.45
CA ILE A 19 21.77 -36.06 61.29
C ILE A 19 21.75 -36.41 62.78
N ALA A 20 22.56 -35.70 63.59
CA ALA A 20 22.55 -35.83 65.03
C ALA A 20 21.22 -35.28 65.63
N GLU A 21 20.74 -35.88 66.72
CA GLU A 21 19.43 -35.54 67.32
C GLU A 21 19.41 -34.16 67.98
N ASP A 22 20.55 -33.71 68.48
CA ASP A 22 20.78 -32.39 69.06
C ASP A 22 21.14 -31.33 68.01
N ALA A 23 21.28 -31.70 66.74
CA ALA A 23 21.63 -30.78 65.66
C ALA A 23 20.54 -29.74 65.42
N SER A 24 20.97 -28.58 64.90
CA SER A 24 20.07 -27.51 64.50
C SER A 24 19.42 -27.76 63.14
N VAL A 25 18.33 -27.05 62.86
CA VAL A 25 17.72 -27.02 61.53
C VAL A 25 18.68 -26.44 60.47
N SER A 26 19.62 -25.59 60.86
CA SER A 26 20.66 -25.09 59.93
C SER A 26 21.60 -26.20 59.50
N ALA A 27 22.06 -27.04 60.44
CA ALA A 27 22.88 -28.22 60.11
C ALA A 27 22.13 -29.18 59.17
N LEU A 28 20.82 -29.34 59.36
CA LEU A 28 19.99 -30.14 58.43
C LEU A 28 19.99 -29.57 57.02
N LYS A 29 19.86 -28.25 56.86
CA LYS A 29 19.92 -27.59 55.56
C LYS A 29 21.27 -27.80 54.87
N ASP A 30 22.36 -27.73 55.63
CA ASP A 30 23.72 -27.93 55.11
C ASP A 30 23.90 -29.36 54.58
N VAL A 31 23.49 -30.37 55.35
CA VAL A 31 23.58 -31.78 54.93
C VAL A 31 22.67 -32.07 53.72
N ILE A 32 21.46 -31.50 53.67
CA ILE A 32 20.56 -31.64 52.51
C ILE A 32 21.19 -31.04 51.25
N LYS A 33 21.76 -29.83 51.34
CA LYS A 33 22.43 -29.18 50.21
C LYS A 33 23.63 -30.00 49.75
N GLU A 34 24.45 -30.50 50.69
CA GLU A 34 25.61 -31.33 50.41
C GLU A 34 25.25 -32.58 49.59
N LYS A 35 24.17 -33.24 49.97
CA LYS A 35 23.72 -34.48 49.33
C LYS A 35 23.09 -34.27 47.95
N ASN A 36 22.60 -33.06 47.66
CA ASN A 36 21.95 -32.70 46.40
C ASN A 36 22.57 -31.45 45.75
N ARG A 37 23.90 -31.32 45.78
CA ARG A 37 24.64 -30.12 45.30
C ARG A 37 24.32 -29.73 43.85
N VAL A 38 23.96 -30.71 43.00
CA VAL A 38 23.61 -30.46 41.59
C VAL A 38 22.21 -29.84 41.47
N THR A 39 21.27 -30.28 42.30
CA THR A 39 19.86 -29.82 42.26
C THR A 39 19.63 -28.57 43.12
N ILE A 40 20.39 -28.41 44.22
CA ILE A 40 20.26 -27.30 45.17
C ILE A 40 21.41 -26.31 44.97
N THR A 41 21.14 -25.27 44.18
CA THR A 41 22.14 -24.25 43.81
C THR A 41 22.19 -23.04 44.75
N CYS A 42 21.12 -22.76 45.52
CA CYS A 42 21.07 -21.66 46.49
C CYS A 42 21.89 -21.93 47.76
N ASP A 43 22.15 -20.91 48.59
CA ASP A 43 22.75 -21.14 49.91
C ASP A 43 21.87 -22.03 50.78
N ALA A 44 22.49 -22.89 51.59
CA ALA A 44 21.76 -23.80 52.46
C ALA A 44 20.80 -23.04 53.38
N LYS A 45 21.21 -21.87 53.89
CA LYS A 45 20.37 -21.00 54.75
C LYS A 45 19.02 -20.64 54.12
N ASP A 46 18.95 -20.55 52.80
CA ASP A 46 17.76 -20.11 52.05
C ASP A 46 16.74 -21.23 51.83
N LEU A 47 17.13 -22.49 52.02
CA LEU A 47 16.22 -23.63 51.95
C LEU A 47 15.06 -23.50 52.94
N GLN A 48 13.85 -23.83 52.50
CA GLN A 48 12.68 -23.90 53.36
C GLN A 48 12.30 -25.34 53.60
N LEU A 49 12.33 -25.78 54.86
CA LEU A 49 12.02 -27.14 55.25
C LEU A 49 10.63 -27.20 55.88
N PHE A 50 9.84 -28.18 55.46
CA PHE A 50 8.49 -28.45 55.94
C PHE A 50 8.39 -29.90 56.39
N LEU A 51 7.52 -30.19 57.36
CA LEU A 51 7.18 -31.58 57.65
C LEU A 51 6.31 -32.11 56.53
N ALA A 52 6.62 -33.32 56.06
CA ALA A 52 5.82 -34.05 55.07
C ALA A 52 4.55 -34.68 55.70
N ARG A 53 3.95 -33.99 56.68
CA ARG A 53 2.79 -34.43 57.45
C ARG A 53 1.62 -33.52 57.14
N THR A 54 0.50 -34.08 56.69
CA THR A 54 -0.73 -33.34 56.37
C THR A 54 -1.36 -32.76 57.63
N LYS A 55 -2.28 -31.80 57.47
CA LYS A 55 -3.07 -31.24 58.57
C LYS A 55 -3.86 -32.29 59.35
N ASP A 56 -4.25 -33.37 58.70
CA ASP A 56 -4.98 -34.50 59.31
C ASP A 56 -4.05 -35.52 59.98
N GLY A 57 -2.74 -35.24 59.99
CA GLY A 57 -1.74 -36.02 60.73
C GLY A 57 -1.12 -37.18 59.96
N ALA A 58 -1.47 -37.40 58.69
CA ALA A 58 -0.91 -38.45 57.83
C ALA A 58 0.41 -38.01 57.18
N TRP A 59 1.32 -38.95 56.92
CA TRP A 59 2.60 -38.70 56.25
C TRP A 59 2.51 -39.00 54.75
N LEU A 60 3.35 -38.35 53.95
CA LEU A 60 3.47 -38.63 52.51
C LEU A 60 4.30 -39.91 52.28
N GLY A 61 3.85 -40.77 51.37
CA GLY A 61 4.59 -41.97 50.96
C GLY A 61 5.83 -41.66 50.12
N LEU A 62 6.76 -42.62 50.03
CA LEU A 62 8.00 -42.52 49.25
C LEU A 62 7.84 -42.57 47.72
N ASP A 63 6.64 -42.81 47.20
CA ASP A 63 6.44 -42.98 45.75
C ASP A 63 6.77 -41.71 44.94
N GLU A 64 7.11 -41.89 43.65
CA GLU A 64 7.45 -40.78 42.74
C GLU A 64 6.34 -39.70 42.65
N ALA A 65 5.11 -40.05 43.03
CA ALA A 65 3.97 -39.14 43.03
C ALA A 65 3.95 -38.21 44.25
N GLY A 66 4.27 -38.70 45.45
CA GLY A 66 3.99 -38.00 46.72
C GLY A 66 4.61 -36.61 46.86
N ALA A 67 5.86 -36.40 46.42
CA ALA A 67 6.54 -35.10 46.50
C ALA A 67 6.33 -34.22 45.25
N ALA A 68 6.09 -34.84 44.10
CA ALA A 68 5.79 -34.15 42.83
C ALA A 68 4.34 -33.62 42.79
N SER A 69 3.41 -34.28 43.49
CA SER A 69 1.97 -33.93 43.52
C SER A 69 1.60 -32.93 44.62
N VAL A 70 2.57 -32.38 45.35
CA VAL A 70 2.30 -31.43 46.43
C VAL A 70 1.79 -30.10 45.84
N ALA A 71 0.50 -29.82 46.02
CA ALA A 71 -0.11 -28.56 45.59
C ALA A 71 0.53 -27.37 46.31
N LEU A 72 0.84 -26.30 45.58
CA LEU A 72 1.44 -25.08 46.12
C LEU A 72 0.43 -23.92 46.18
N ASP A 73 0.49 -23.07 47.20
CA ASP A 73 -0.30 -21.84 47.29
C ASP A 73 0.26 -20.73 46.38
N LYS A 74 -0.40 -19.56 46.38
CA LYS A 74 0.04 -18.40 45.57
C LYS A 74 1.45 -17.87 45.94
N GLY A 75 1.98 -18.21 47.12
CA GLY A 75 3.36 -17.94 47.55
C GLY A 75 4.33 -19.10 47.27
N GLY A 76 3.87 -20.12 46.54
CA GLY A 76 4.60 -21.33 46.24
C GLY A 76 4.80 -22.24 47.44
N HIS A 77 4.06 -22.08 48.55
CA HIS A 77 4.20 -22.92 49.74
C HIS A 77 3.32 -24.17 49.65
N PRO A 78 3.78 -25.33 50.16
CA PRO A 78 2.96 -26.54 50.17
C PRO A 78 1.61 -26.36 50.87
N GLN A 79 0.50 -26.59 50.16
CA GLN A 79 -0.86 -26.54 50.68
C GLN A 79 -1.13 -27.76 51.56
N HIS A 80 -1.96 -27.60 52.60
CA HIS A 80 -2.44 -28.67 53.48
C HIS A 80 -1.36 -29.44 54.29
N LEU A 81 -0.13 -28.96 54.33
CA LEU A 81 0.96 -29.54 55.12
C LEU A 81 1.22 -28.76 56.42
N ASN A 82 1.73 -29.47 57.41
CA ASN A 82 1.96 -28.95 58.74
C ASN A 82 3.34 -28.28 58.87
N THR A 83 3.35 -27.14 59.58
CA THR A 83 4.47 -26.42 60.20
C THR A 83 5.83 -26.33 59.46
N LYS A 84 6.24 -25.09 59.14
CA LYS A 84 7.59 -24.75 58.68
C LYS A 84 8.60 -24.97 59.82
N LEU A 85 9.63 -25.79 59.57
CA LEU A 85 10.59 -26.26 60.60
C LEU A 85 11.47 -25.15 61.20
N VAL A 86 11.54 -23.98 60.55
CA VAL A 86 12.36 -22.83 60.99
C VAL A 86 11.96 -22.32 62.39
N GLY A 87 10.70 -22.51 62.82
CA GLY A 87 10.23 -22.07 64.15
C GLY A 87 10.66 -22.97 65.32
N MET A 88 11.27 -24.13 65.07
CA MET A 88 11.53 -25.16 66.10
C MET A 88 12.98 -25.23 66.60
N GLY A 89 13.93 -24.57 65.92
CA GLY A 89 15.31 -24.34 66.40
C GLY A 89 16.26 -25.56 66.43
N SER A 90 15.82 -26.70 66.94
CA SER A 90 16.60 -27.95 67.03
C SER A 90 15.80 -29.19 66.62
N MET A 91 16.50 -30.23 66.17
CA MET A 91 15.89 -31.52 65.82
C MET A 91 15.24 -32.22 67.02
N GLU A 92 15.78 -32.04 68.22
CA GLU A 92 15.21 -32.54 69.47
C GLU A 92 13.80 -31.97 69.75
N ARG A 93 13.59 -30.68 69.46
CA ARG A 93 12.26 -30.04 69.57
C ARG A 93 11.30 -30.53 68.49
N ILE A 94 11.82 -30.79 67.28
CA ILE A 94 11.03 -31.37 66.19
C ILE A 94 10.55 -32.78 66.57
N ASN A 95 11.43 -33.64 67.09
CA ASN A 95 11.05 -34.97 67.59
C ASN A 95 9.99 -34.89 68.70
N LYS A 96 10.16 -33.98 69.67
CA LYS A 96 9.16 -33.77 70.73
C LYS A 96 7.81 -33.27 70.21
N CYS A 97 7.78 -32.44 69.16
CA CYS A 97 6.55 -31.92 68.58
C CYS A 97 5.85 -32.87 67.61
N VAL A 98 6.62 -33.75 66.95
CA VAL A 98 6.12 -34.62 65.87
C VAL A 98 5.75 -36.02 66.38
N GLY A 99 6.36 -36.47 67.49
CA GLY A 99 6.25 -37.83 68.01
C GLY A 99 7.32 -38.75 67.40
N ASN A 100 7.09 -40.06 67.38
CA ASN A 100 7.95 -41.00 66.67
C ASN A 100 7.86 -40.71 65.16
N LEU A 101 9.01 -40.61 64.49
CA LEU A 101 9.05 -40.64 63.03
C LEU A 101 8.40 -41.92 62.51
N PRO A 102 7.72 -41.86 61.36
CA PRO A 102 7.21 -43.06 60.71
C PRO A 102 8.35 -43.96 60.19
N ASP A 103 7.99 -45.19 59.82
CA ASP A 103 8.91 -46.21 59.30
C ASP A 103 9.50 -45.82 57.93
N GLN A 104 10.46 -46.64 57.44
CA GLN A 104 11.35 -46.37 56.30
C GLN A 104 10.67 -46.02 54.96
N ASP A 105 9.34 -46.15 54.83
CA ASP A 105 8.59 -45.99 53.58
C ASP A 105 7.82 -44.66 53.45
N GLN A 106 8.15 -43.65 54.27
CA GLN A 106 7.49 -42.33 54.22
C GLN A 106 8.49 -41.16 54.16
N VAL A 107 8.10 -40.08 53.48
CA VAL A 107 8.85 -38.83 53.47
C VAL A 107 8.68 -38.15 54.82
N HIS A 108 9.78 -37.69 55.43
CA HIS A 108 9.79 -36.97 56.70
C HIS A 108 9.85 -35.45 56.49
N VAL A 109 10.69 -34.99 55.55
CA VAL A 109 10.94 -33.56 55.31
C VAL A 109 10.77 -33.22 53.84
N LEU A 110 9.96 -32.20 53.56
CA LEU A 110 9.88 -31.57 52.26
C LEU A 110 10.85 -30.39 52.18
N VAL A 111 11.69 -30.40 51.16
CA VAL A 111 12.69 -29.38 50.87
C VAL A 111 12.15 -28.50 49.76
N LYS A 112 11.77 -27.26 50.10
CA LYS A 112 11.45 -26.23 49.12
C LYS A 112 12.71 -25.40 48.85
N VAL A 113 13.22 -25.52 47.63
CA VAL A 113 14.27 -24.65 47.11
C VAL A 113 13.62 -23.32 46.71
N PRO A 114 14.06 -22.18 47.23
CA PRO A 114 13.55 -20.89 46.78
C PRO A 114 13.92 -20.67 45.31
N LEU A 115 12.94 -20.24 44.51
CA LEU A 115 13.19 -19.74 43.17
C LEU A 115 14.26 -18.64 43.24
N SER A 116 15.24 -18.72 42.36
CA SER A 116 16.21 -17.66 42.11
C SER A 116 15.50 -16.36 41.72
N ASN A 117 16.19 -15.21 41.85
CA ASN A 117 15.60 -13.94 41.44
C ASN A 117 15.16 -13.97 39.96
N SER A 118 15.98 -14.57 39.10
CA SER A 118 15.68 -14.76 37.69
C SER A 118 14.40 -15.60 37.51
N GLU A 119 14.27 -16.75 38.17
CA GLU A 119 13.06 -17.59 38.09
C GLU A 119 11.80 -16.89 38.60
N ARG A 120 11.89 -16.08 39.66
CA ARG A 120 10.73 -15.30 40.14
C ARG A 120 10.31 -14.25 39.11
N GLN A 121 11.28 -13.53 38.55
CA GLN A 121 11.04 -12.54 37.49
C GLN A 121 10.45 -13.20 36.24
N TRP A 122 10.89 -14.42 35.91
CA TRP A 122 10.32 -15.22 34.82
C TRP A 122 8.86 -15.60 35.07
N VAL A 123 8.53 -16.08 36.27
CA VAL A 123 7.16 -16.41 36.65
C VAL A 123 6.28 -15.17 36.62
N GLU A 124 6.78 -14.03 37.11
CA GLU A 124 6.08 -12.75 37.08
C GLU A 124 5.84 -12.25 35.65
N LEU A 125 6.86 -12.33 34.79
CA LEU A 125 6.72 -12.04 33.36
C LEU A 125 5.64 -12.92 32.74
N LEU A 126 5.72 -14.25 32.89
CA LEU A 126 4.72 -15.16 32.32
C LEU A 126 3.30 -14.88 32.82
N SER A 127 3.16 -14.49 34.10
CA SER A 127 1.86 -14.15 34.68
C SER A 127 1.24 -12.85 34.14
N SER A 128 2.02 -12.01 33.48
CA SER A 128 1.62 -10.73 32.88
C SER A 128 1.53 -10.78 31.34
N LEU A 129 1.59 -11.99 30.77
CA LEU A 129 1.34 -12.23 29.35
C LEU A 129 -0.05 -12.82 29.15
N SER A 130 -0.79 -12.28 28.19
CA SER A 130 -2.01 -12.92 27.67
C SER A 130 -2.12 -12.70 26.17
N TRP A 131 -2.55 -13.73 25.44
CA TRP A 131 -2.81 -13.59 24.02
C TRP A 131 -4.06 -12.73 23.81
N ASN A 132 -3.91 -11.64 23.07
CA ASN A 132 -5.00 -10.82 22.56
C ASN A 132 -4.75 -10.59 21.06
N ASP A 133 -5.82 -10.30 20.32
CA ASP A 133 -5.66 -9.94 18.91
C ASP A 133 -4.76 -8.70 18.77
N THR A 134 -3.86 -8.78 17.81
CA THR A 134 -2.77 -7.80 17.67
C THR A 134 -3.27 -6.49 17.08
N LYS A 135 -2.67 -5.38 17.51
CA LYS A 135 -3.04 -4.05 17.01
C LYS A 135 -2.80 -3.95 15.50
N SER A 136 -3.69 -3.24 14.82
CA SER A 136 -3.56 -2.91 13.39
C SER A 136 -2.27 -2.14 13.13
N LEU A 137 -1.58 -2.48 12.04
CA LEU A 137 -0.40 -1.76 11.55
C LEU A 137 -0.80 -0.46 10.86
N CYS A 138 -1.91 -0.48 10.12
CA CYS A 138 -2.51 0.70 9.53
C CYS A 138 -3.39 1.41 10.56
N SER A 139 -2.97 2.61 10.96
CA SER A 139 -3.71 3.49 11.88
C SER A 139 -4.02 4.86 11.26
N SER A 140 -3.91 4.99 9.94
CA SER A 140 -4.23 6.21 9.21
C SER A 140 -5.75 6.43 9.12
N HIS A 141 -6.15 7.59 8.61
CA HIS A 141 -7.56 7.97 8.46
C HIS A 141 -8.36 6.94 7.63
N GLY A 142 -7.75 6.36 6.59
CA GLY A 142 -8.34 5.32 5.75
C GLY A 142 -8.32 3.90 6.32
N SER A 143 -7.88 3.70 7.58
CA SER A 143 -7.80 2.38 8.22
C SER A 143 -9.14 1.64 8.28
N THR A 144 -10.26 2.36 8.27
CA THR A 144 -11.61 1.80 8.31
C THR A 144 -12.21 1.49 6.93
N TRP A 145 -11.55 1.91 5.85
CA TRP A 145 -12.03 1.64 4.49
C TRP A 145 -12.04 0.14 4.21
N LYS A 146 -12.94 -0.34 3.36
CA LYS A 146 -12.97 -1.75 2.96
C LYS A 146 -11.70 -2.10 2.18
N TYR A 147 -11.10 -3.26 2.47
CA TYR A 147 -9.97 -3.75 1.68
C TYR A 147 -10.40 -4.15 0.26
N GLN A 148 -9.56 -3.83 -0.73
CA GLN A 148 -9.81 -4.04 -2.17
C GLN A 148 -8.72 -4.92 -2.79
N GLY A 149 -8.95 -5.43 -4.01
CA GLY A 149 -8.00 -6.30 -4.73
C GLY A 149 -7.84 -7.72 -4.16
N LYS A 150 -8.78 -8.15 -3.31
CA LYS A 150 -8.75 -9.46 -2.65
C LYS A 150 -8.72 -10.63 -3.65
N PRO A 151 -9.59 -10.69 -4.69
CA PRO A 151 -9.66 -11.86 -5.56
C PRO A 151 -8.36 -12.19 -6.31
N GLU A 152 -7.68 -11.17 -6.82
CA GLU A 152 -6.45 -11.27 -7.62
C GLU A 152 -5.25 -11.65 -6.74
N LEU A 153 -5.16 -11.05 -5.55
CA LEU A 153 -4.12 -11.37 -4.58
C LEU A 153 -4.26 -12.80 -4.06
N VAL A 154 -5.49 -13.23 -3.76
CA VAL A 154 -5.76 -14.59 -3.30
C VAL A 154 -5.32 -15.62 -4.34
N GLU A 155 -5.55 -15.36 -5.63
CA GLU A 155 -5.10 -16.24 -6.71
C GLU A 155 -3.57 -16.44 -6.70
N THR A 156 -2.82 -15.36 -6.47
CA THR A 156 -1.35 -15.38 -6.39
C THR A 156 -0.83 -16.16 -5.17
N LEU A 157 -1.64 -16.29 -4.11
CA LEU A 157 -1.25 -16.94 -2.85
C LEU A 157 -1.53 -18.45 -2.80
N VAL A 158 -2.43 -18.98 -3.64
CA VAL A 158 -2.90 -20.38 -3.52
C VAL A 158 -1.75 -21.38 -3.64
N GLU A 159 -1.03 -21.36 -4.77
CA GLU A 159 0.02 -22.35 -5.04
C GLU A 159 1.19 -22.24 -4.04
N PRO A 160 1.74 -21.04 -3.73
CA PRO A 160 2.79 -20.90 -2.73
C PRO A 160 2.39 -21.40 -1.34
N LEU A 161 1.14 -21.10 -0.91
CA LEU A 161 0.65 -21.52 0.40
C LEU A 161 0.50 -23.05 0.50
N VAL A 162 -0.07 -23.68 -0.53
CA VAL A 162 -0.26 -25.14 -0.57
C VAL A 162 1.10 -25.86 -0.63
N GLY A 163 2.02 -25.36 -1.46
CA GLY A 163 3.38 -25.90 -1.55
C GLY A 163 4.10 -25.86 -0.21
N HIS A 164 4.04 -24.70 0.45
CA HIS A 164 4.61 -24.48 1.79
C HIS A 164 4.02 -25.42 2.84
N TYR A 165 2.69 -25.54 2.89
CA TYR A 165 2.01 -26.44 3.83
C TYR A 165 2.41 -27.91 3.65
N ASN A 166 2.51 -28.35 2.40
CA ASN A 166 2.91 -29.73 2.10
C ASN A 166 4.37 -30.00 2.44
N ALA A 167 5.27 -29.04 2.23
CA ALA A 167 6.67 -29.14 2.64
C ALA A 167 6.81 -29.22 4.16
N TRP A 168 6.16 -28.30 4.89
CA TRP A 168 6.14 -28.30 6.35
C TRP A 168 5.63 -29.63 6.93
N LYS A 169 4.54 -30.20 6.38
CA LYS A 169 4.02 -31.52 6.80
C LYS A 169 5.04 -32.65 6.69
N ARG A 170 5.99 -32.56 5.75
CA ARG A 170 7.04 -33.57 5.54
C ARG A 170 8.30 -33.29 6.38
N GLY A 171 8.35 -32.20 7.14
CA GLY A 171 9.58 -31.75 7.81
C GLY A 171 10.67 -31.34 6.83
N ASP A 172 10.27 -30.91 5.63
CA ASP A 172 11.17 -30.37 4.61
C ASP A 172 11.53 -28.94 4.99
N GLU A 173 12.83 -28.63 5.04
CA GLU A 173 13.37 -27.30 5.36
C GLU A 173 14.04 -26.63 4.14
N ASP A 174 13.87 -27.19 2.93
CA ASP A 174 14.40 -26.59 1.70
C ASP A 174 13.76 -25.22 1.46
N LYS A 175 14.59 -24.19 1.44
CA LYS A 175 14.20 -22.79 1.26
C LYS A 175 13.46 -22.50 -0.06
N GLN A 176 13.55 -23.39 -1.05
CA GLN A 176 12.78 -23.28 -2.29
C GLN A 176 11.31 -23.71 -2.13
N ASN A 177 10.97 -24.46 -1.08
CA ASN A 177 9.62 -24.94 -0.81
C ASN A 177 8.81 -24.01 0.11
N HIS A 178 9.45 -23.01 0.71
CA HIS A 178 8.83 -22.05 1.61
C HIS A 178 8.95 -20.63 1.06
N ALA A 179 7.85 -20.05 0.57
CA ALA A 179 7.89 -18.72 -0.02
C ALA A 179 7.86 -17.64 1.07
N LEU A 180 8.90 -16.78 1.10
CA LEU A 180 8.85 -15.52 1.83
C LEU A 180 8.01 -14.51 1.06
N HIS A 181 6.94 -13.99 1.69
CA HIS A 181 6.07 -13.00 1.07
C HIS A 181 6.65 -11.60 1.29
N LEU A 182 6.78 -10.83 0.23
CA LEU A 182 7.45 -9.52 0.20
C LEU A 182 6.50 -8.45 -0.34
N VAL A 183 6.12 -7.49 0.49
CA VAL A 183 5.26 -6.36 0.12
C VAL A 183 6.12 -5.11 -0.06
N MET A 184 6.64 -4.91 -1.28
CA MET A 184 7.57 -3.82 -1.60
C MET A 184 6.82 -2.68 -2.28
N SER A 185 6.65 -1.56 -1.61
CA SER A 185 5.91 -0.41 -2.17
C SER A 185 6.15 0.91 -1.44
N GLY A 186 5.78 2.03 -2.06
CA GLY A 186 5.88 3.35 -1.45
C GLY A 186 5.02 3.53 -0.20
N PRO A 187 5.30 4.52 0.66
CA PRO A 187 4.40 4.91 1.74
C PRO A 187 3.05 5.40 1.16
N GLY A 188 1.95 5.15 1.87
CA GLY A 188 0.62 5.58 1.40
C GLY A 188 -0.02 4.72 0.31
N THR A 189 0.61 3.63 -0.10
CA THR A 189 0.06 2.71 -1.12
C THR A 189 -0.68 1.51 -0.53
N GLY A 190 -0.82 1.39 0.79
CA GLY A 190 -1.55 0.29 1.43
C GLY A 190 -0.70 -0.92 1.89
N LYS A 191 0.62 -0.79 2.04
CA LYS A 191 1.50 -1.86 2.55
C LYS A 191 1.04 -2.43 3.89
N SER A 192 1.04 -1.59 4.94
CA SER A 192 0.66 -1.99 6.30
C SER A 192 -0.76 -2.55 6.33
N ARG A 193 -1.66 -1.96 5.53
CA ARG A 193 -3.03 -2.45 5.38
C ARG A 193 -3.10 -3.86 4.77
N MET A 194 -2.28 -4.18 3.77
CA MET A 194 -2.19 -5.55 3.24
C MET A 194 -1.71 -6.54 4.30
N LEU A 195 -0.75 -6.16 5.14
CA LEU A 195 -0.29 -7.01 6.25
C LEU A 195 -1.40 -7.24 7.28
N ASP A 196 -2.24 -6.23 7.56
CA ASP A 196 -3.40 -6.36 8.45
C ASP A 196 -4.41 -7.39 7.94
N GLU A 197 -4.59 -7.45 6.63
CA GLU A 197 -5.58 -8.30 5.92
C GLU A 197 -5.02 -9.69 5.56
N MET A 198 -3.74 -9.95 5.82
CA MET A 198 -3.04 -11.17 5.40
C MET A 198 -3.70 -12.45 5.92
N LYS A 199 -4.25 -12.44 7.14
CA LYS A 199 -5.06 -13.57 7.66
C LYS A 199 -6.23 -13.89 6.74
N GLY A 200 -6.99 -12.87 6.34
CA GLY A 200 -8.15 -13.04 5.47
C GLY A 200 -7.77 -13.47 4.05
N LEU A 201 -6.63 -12.99 3.54
CA LEU A 201 -6.09 -13.38 2.24
C LEU A 201 -5.65 -14.86 2.23
N LEU A 202 -4.89 -15.29 3.23
CA LEU A 202 -4.41 -16.67 3.34
C LEU A 202 -5.55 -17.65 3.62
N TYR A 203 -6.55 -17.26 4.42
CA TYR A 203 -7.75 -18.07 4.63
C TYR A 203 -8.51 -18.31 3.31
N GLU A 204 -8.73 -17.27 2.51
CA GLU A 204 -9.39 -17.45 1.21
C GLU A 204 -8.55 -18.27 0.23
N ALA A 205 -7.22 -18.12 0.25
CA ALA A 205 -6.31 -18.95 -0.54
C ALA A 205 -6.41 -20.43 -0.13
N ALA A 206 -6.48 -20.71 1.18
CA ALA A 206 -6.73 -22.04 1.71
C ALA A 206 -8.10 -22.60 1.24
N VAL A 207 -9.16 -21.80 1.30
CA VAL A 207 -10.49 -22.21 0.78
C VAL A 207 -10.43 -22.57 -0.69
N ARG A 208 -9.73 -21.78 -1.53
CA ARG A 208 -9.55 -22.07 -2.96
C ARG A 208 -8.75 -23.34 -3.22
N SER A 209 -7.83 -23.70 -2.32
CA SER A 209 -7.05 -24.94 -2.43
C SER A 209 -7.88 -26.21 -2.26
N LYS A 210 -9.06 -26.11 -1.61
CA LYS A 210 -9.93 -27.23 -1.23
C LYS A 210 -9.28 -28.27 -0.29
N ASP A 211 -8.16 -27.94 0.34
CA ASP A 211 -7.55 -28.75 1.40
C ASP A 211 -8.20 -28.39 2.75
N GLN A 212 -9.09 -29.27 3.25
CA GLN A 212 -9.81 -29.03 4.50
C GLN A 212 -8.87 -28.84 5.70
N THR A 213 -7.75 -29.58 5.76
CA THR A 213 -6.81 -29.48 6.88
C THR A 213 -6.09 -28.14 6.90
N LEU A 214 -5.80 -27.58 5.72
CA LEU A 214 -5.23 -26.25 5.58
C LEU A 214 -6.26 -25.16 5.89
N ILE A 215 -7.51 -25.35 5.47
CA ILE A 215 -8.63 -24.44 5.78
C ILE A 215 -8.81 -24.33 7.30
N ASP A 216 -8.91 -25.46 7.99
CA ASP A 216 -9.10 -25.50 9.45
C ASP A 216 -7.93 -24.80 10.18
N ARG A 217 -6.70 -25.00 9.69
CA ARG A 217 -5.51 -24.32 10.22
C ARG A 217 -5.50 -22.81 10.01
N MET A 218 -6.02 -22.34 8.88
CA MET A 218 -6.07 -20.91 8.53
C MET A 218 -7.32 -20.18 9.06
N GLU A 219 -8.30 -20.90 9.61
CA GLU A 219 -9.47 -20.29 10.25
C GLU A 219 -9.08 -19.46 11.48
N LYS A 220 -8.16 -19.99 12.31
CA LYS A 220 -7.75 -19.39 13.59
C LYS A 220 -6.23 -19.34 13.79
N PRO A 221 -5.46 -18.70 12.88
CA PRO A 221 -4.03 -18.51 13.06
C PRO A 221 -3.74 -17.45 14.12
N TYR A 222 -2.58 -17.57 14.75
CA TYR A 222 -1.99 -16.55 15.61
C TYR A 222 -1.24 -15.55 14.72
N VAL A 223 -1.74 -14.30 14.63
CA VAL A 223 -1.19 -13.28 13.72
C VAL A 223 -0.36 -12.28 14.51
N PHE A 224 0.95 -12.32 14.32
CA PHE A 224 1.87 -11.33 14.87
C PHE A 224 2.06 -10.19 13.90
N ARG A 225 1.79 -8.96 14.36
CA ARG A 225 1.94 -7.72 13.59
C ARG A 225 3.10 -6.91 14.14
N VAL A 226 4.31 -7.34 13.81
CA VAL A 226 5.56 -6.70 14.24
C VAL A 226 5.83 -5.50 13.33
N THR A 227 6.30 -4.39 13.91
CA THR A 227 6.70 -3.22 13.14
C THR A 227 8.00 -2.63 13.68
N PHE A 228 8.78 -2.01 12.80
CA PHE A 228 9.96 -1.21 13.17
C PHE A 228 9.68 0.30 13.11
N GLU A 229 8.40 0.68 13.09
CA GLU A 229 7.91 2.06 13.21
C GLU A 229 6.85 2.17 14.33
N ASN A 230 6.06 3.26 14.32
CA ASN A 230 4.83 3.43 15.11
C ASN A 230 4.92 3.01 16.60
N GLY A 231 5.94 3.49 17.31
CA GLY A 231 6.12 3.26 18.75
C GLY A 231 7.00 2.06 19.10
N THR A 232 7.50 1.33 18.10
CA THR A 232 8.46 0.23 18.25
C THR A 232 9.68 0.42 17.34
N GLN A 233 10.12 1.67 17.17
CA GLN A 233 11.17 2.05 16.23
C GLN A 233 12.48 1.27 16.47
N ALA A 234 13.22 0.99 15.39
CA ALA A 234 14.59 0.49 15.50
C ALA A 234 15.51 1.56 16.10
N THR A 235 16.44 1.16 16.97
CA THR A 235 17.39 2.06 17.66
C THR A 235 18.70 2.24 16.90
N GLY A 236 18.78 1.74 15.66
CA GLY A 236 19.98 1.73 14.83
C GLY A 236 20.81 0.45 15.01
N SER A 237 21.00 -0.04 16.23
CA SER A 237 21.70 -1.31 16.51
C SER A 237 20.74 -2.42 16.92
N LEU A 238 21.12 -3.68 16.67
CA LEU A 238 20.41 -4.83 17.23
C LEU A 238 20.46 -4.82 18.76
N PHE A 239 19.42 -5.32 19.43
CA PHE A 239 19.44 -5.48 20.89
C PHE A 239 20.60 -6.35 21.37
N ASN A 240 20.87 -7.43 20.63
CA ASN A 240 22.05 -8.26 20.86
C ASN A 240 22.64 -8.68 19.50
N PRO A 241 23.82 -8.18 19.13
CA PRO A 241 24.48 -8.58 17.89
C PRO A 241 24.89 -10.05 17.84
N ALA A 242 24.74 -10.88 18.88
CA ALA A 242 24.89 -12.33 18.77
C ALA A 242 23.56 -13.03 18.45
N ILE A 243 22.42 -12.36 18.67
CA ILE A 243 21.07 -12.94 18.57
C ILE A 243 20.14 -11.94 17.86
N PRO A 244 20.19 -11.86 16.52
CA PRO A 244 19.36 -10.91 15.76
C PRO A 244 17.85 -11.12 15.91
N GLU A 245 17.44 -12.34 16.29
CA GLU A 245 16.03 -12.69 16.53
C GLU A 245 15.37 -11.86 17.62
N LEU A 246 16.14 -11.32 18.59
CA LEU A 246 15.58 -10.55 19.70
C LEU A 246 14.80 -9.33 19.23
N ASP A 247 15.19 -8.74 18.11
CA ASP A 247 14.49 -7.59 17.53
C ASP A 247 13.07 -7.94 17.04
N ILE A 248 12.82 -9.19 16.66
CA ILE A 248 11.50 -9.67 16.29
C ILE A 248 10.78 -10.24 17.51
N SER A 249 11.43 -11.13 18.27
CA SER A 249 10.80 -11.86 19.35
C SER A 249 10.36 -10.96 20.50
N TYR A 250 11.12 -9.90 20.84
CA TYR A 250 10.66 -8.93 21.86
C TYR A 250 9.43 -8.16 21.39
N ARG A 251 9.32 -7.86 20.09
CA ARG A 251 8.12 -7.20 19.53
C ARG A 251 6.93 -8.15 19.49
N MET A 252 7.16 -9.44 19.22
CA MET A 252 6.13 -10.47 19.33
C MET A 252 5.65 -10.60 20.79
N LEU A 253 6.58 -10.71 21.75
CA LEU A 253 6.27 -10.85 23.17
C LEU A 253 5.56 -9.61 23.73
N TYR A 254 5.93 -8.43 23.26
CA TYR A 254 5.27 -7.17 23.64
C TYR A 254 3.78 -7.15 23.27
N GLN A 255 3.36 -7.90 22.25
CA GLN A 255 1.95 -8.01 21.88
C GLN A 255 1.12 -8.79 22.92
N PHE A 256 1.76 -9.59 23.78
CA PHE A 256 1.09 -10.29 24.88
C PHE A 256 1.07 -9.48 26.17
N TRP A 257 1.87 -8.43 26.24
CA TRP A 257 2.14 -7.71 27.48
C TRP A 257 0.92 -6.91 27.93
N THR A 258 0.44 -7.18 29.14
CA THR A 258 -0.71 -6.46 29.72
C THR A 258 -0.30 -5.26 30.59
N GLY A 259 0.99 -5.05 30.84
CA GLY A 259 1.48 -4.08 31.82
C GLY A 259 1.49 -2.61 31.39
N GLY A 260 0.94 -2.26 30.22
CA GLY A 260 0.65 -0.88 29.82
C GLY A 260 1.85 0.06 29.62
N THR A 261 3.08 -0.46 29.57
CA THR A 261 4.31 0.33 29.36
C THR A 261 4.68 0.46 27.88
N THR A 262 5.57 1.41 27.55
CA THR A 262 6.10 1.56 26.18
C THR A 262 7.05 0.43 25.82
N PHE A 263 7.21 0.15 24.52
CA PHE A 263 8.12 -0.89 24.04
C PHE A 263 9.58 -0.66 24.45
N GLY A 264 10.05 0.59 24.49
CA GLY A 264 11.41 0.90 24.94
C GLY A 264 11.66 0.46 26.38
N ILE A 265 10.72 0.76 27.29
CA ILE A 265 10.78 0.33 28.69
C ILE A 265 10.69 -1.20 28.78
N PHE A 266 9.73 -1.80 28.08
CA PHE A 266 9.54 -3.25 28.05
C PHE A 266 10.78 -4.01 27.55
N SER A 267 11.35 -3.60 26.41
CA SER A 267 12.52 -4.25 25.82
C SER A 267 13.78 -4.06 26.67
N TYR A 268 13.97 -2.88 27.29
CA TYR A 268 15.06 -2.66 28.24
C TYR A 268 14.93 -3.60 29.44
N HIS A 269 13.72 -3.71 30.00
CA HIS A 269 13.42 -4.65 31.07
C HIS A 269 13.79 -6.07 30.68
N LEU A 270 13.34 -6.58 29.53
CA LEU A 270 13.72 -7.91 29.07
C LEU A 270 15.23 -8.10 28.94
N GLN A 271 15.97 -7.13 28.41
CA GLN A 271 17.43 -7.21 28.31
C GLN A 271 18.12 -7.31 29.68
N THR A 272 17.55 -6.67 30.70
CA THR A 272 18.10 -6.67 32.07
C THR A 272 17.63 -7.84 32.94
N PHE A 273 16.44 -8.37 32.67
CA PHE A 273 15.80 -9.43 33.47
C PHE A 273 16.18 -10.84 33.01
N THR A 274 16.58 -10.99 31.75
CA THR A 274 16.63 -12.29 31.10
C THR A 274 18.06 -12.67 30.71
N GLU A 275 18.67 -13.62 31.41
CA GLU A 275 19.84 -14.34 30.87
C GLU A 275 19.44 -15.30 29.74
N GLN A 276 18.13 -15.58 29.60
CA GLN A 276 17.59 -16.48 28.59
C GLN A 276 17.51 -15.79 27.23
N ARG A 277 17.90 -16.54 26.20
CA ARG A 277 17.71 -16.17 24.81
C ARG A 277 16.24 -16.42 24.48
N LEU A 278 15.44 -15.36 24.38
CA LEU A 278 14.05 -15.45 23.95
C LEU A 278 14.00 -15.26 22.43
N GLY A 279 14.39 -16.28 21.67
CA GLY A 279 14.27 -16.28 20.21
C GLY A 279 12.80 -16.35 19.75
N ILE A 280 12.58 -16.42 18.45
CA ILE A 280 11.21 -16.46 17.90
C ILE A 280 10.48 -17.73 18.36
N GLU A 281 11.15 -18.89 18.28
CA GLU A 281 10.60 -20.17 18.73
C GLU A 281 10.29 -20.20 20.23
N ASP A 282 11.07 -19.51 21.06
CA ASP A 282 10.80 -19.43 22.51
C ASP A 282 9.48 -18.69 22.77
N VAL A 283 9.19 -17.62 22.00
CA VAL A 283 7.92 -16.90 22.09
C VAL A 283 6.75 -17.76 21.63
N ILE A 284 6.92 -18.58 20.59
CA ILE A 284 5.90 -19.55 20.18
C ILE A 284 5.69 -20.61 21.28
N GLY A 285 6.76 -21.08 21.93
CA GLY A 285 6.67 -22.00 23.06
C GLY A 285 5.96 -21.38 24.28
N ILE A 286 6.16 -20.10 24.55
CA ILE A 286 5.41 -19.36 25.58
C ILE A 286 3.92 -19.30 25.20
N LEU A 287 3.61 -18.94 23.96
CA LEU A 287 2.22 -18.88 23.48
C LEU A 287 1.54 -20.26 23.54
N ALA A 288 2.22 -21.32 23.14
CA ALA A 288 1.73 -22.69 23.22
C ALA A 288 1.37 -23.09 24.66
N LYS A 289 2.19 -22.69 25.65
CA LYS A 289 1.90 -22.92 27.07
C LYS A 289 0.69 -22.12 27.56
N LEU A 290 0.57 -20.85 27.17
CA LEU A 290 -0.57 -20.00 27.53
C LEU A 290 -1.88 -20.55 26.97
N GLU A 291 -1.84 -21.00 25.72
CA GLU A 291 -2.99 -21.54 24.98
C GLU A 291 -3.25 -23.03 25.25
N LYS A 292 -2.36 -23.69 26.01
CA LYS A 292 -2.41 -25.12 26.35
C LYS A 292 -2.47 -26.03 25.11
N LYS A 293 -1.64 -25.74 24.10
CA LYS A 293 -1.55 -26.48 22.83
C LYS A 293 -0.13 -26.99 22.60
N ASP A 294 0.02 -28.01 21.76
CA ASP A 294 1.36 -28.35 21.22
C ASP A 294 1.72 -27.36 20.11
N VAL A 295 3.01 -27.02 20.01
CA VAL A 295 3.53 -26.10 18.99
C VAL A 295 3.17 -26.57 17.56
N LYS A 296 3.15 -27.89 17.29
CA LYS A 296 2.80 -28.46 15.97
C LYS A 296 1.33 -28.23 15.59
N GLU A 297 0.45 -28.02 16.57
CA GLU A 297 -0.97 -27.72 16.33
C GLU A 297 -1.18 -26.25 15.96
N MET A 298 -0.19 -25.40 16.21
CA MET A 298 -0.30 -23.98 15.97
C MET A 298 -0.10 -23.63 14.50
N THR A 299 -0.82 -22.59 14.09
CA THR A 299 -0.60 -21.87 12.83
C THR A 299 -0.23 -20.43 13.16
N VAL A 300 0.89 -19.94 12.63
CA VAL A 300 1.43 -18.61 12.92
C VAL A 300 1.53 -17.81 11.62
N ILE A 301 1.08 -16.56 11.64
CA ILE A 301 1.33 -15.59 10.57
C ILE A 301 2.19 -14.49 11.17
N LEU A 302 3.44 -14.39 10.72
CA LEU A 302 4.36 -13.34 11.15
C LEU A 302 4.42 -12.24 10.08
N CYS A 303 3.71 -11.15 10.33
CA CYS A 303 3.78 -9.93 9.54
C CYS A 303 4.82 -8.99 10.16
N VAL A 304 5.85 -8.63 9.39
CA VAL A 304 6.90 -7.70 9.81
C VAL A 304 6.90 -6.48 8.91
N ASP A 305 6.47 -5.36 9.47
CA ASP A 305 6.35 -4.09 8.77
C ASP A 305 7.59 -3.20 8.93
N ALA A 306 7.78 -2.34 7.94
CA ALA A 306 8.76 -1.25 7.95
C ALA A 306 10.22 -1.70 8.10
N PHE A 307 10.60 -2.80 7.43
CA PHE A 307 11.96 -3.36 7.44
C PHE A 307 13.05 -2.33 7.10
N GLN A 308 12.74 -1.31 6.30
CA GLN A 308 13.68 -0.26 5.91
C GLN A 308 14.25 0.56 7.08
N HIS A 309 13.66 0.49 8.28
CA HIS A 309 14.16 1.20 9.46
C HIS A 309 15.32 0.48 10.15
N LEU A 310 15.57 -0.78 9.82
CA LEU A 310 16.78 -1.47 10.24
C LEU A 310 17.99 -0.94 9.46
N MET A 311 19.11 -0.73 10.15
CA MET A 311 20.34 -0.26 9.50
C MET A 311 20.77 -1.25 8.42
N ASN A 312 21.01 -0.72 7.22
CA ASN A 312 21.60 -1.45 6.11
C ASN A 312 22.80 -0.68 5.56
N ASP A 313 23.99 -1.23 5.77
CA ASP A 313 25.26 -0.71 5.24
C ASP A 313 25.70 -1.45 3.95
N GLY A 314 24.85 -2.32 3.40
CA GLY A 314 25.12 -3.16 2.23
C GLY A 314 25.89 -4.44 2.53
N SER A 315 26.38 -4.64 3.76
CA SER A 315 27.05 -5.86 4.17
C SER A 315 26.07 -6.95 4.60
N LYS A 316 26.54 -8.21 4.64
CA LYS A 316 25.77 -9.35 5.20
C LYS A 316 25.75 -9.37 6.73
N ASP A 317 26.52 -8.49 7.38
CA ASP A 317 26.58 -8.39 8.83
C ASP A 317 25.69 -7.26 9.38
N CYS A 318 25.03 -6.51 8.51
CA CYS A 318 24.15 -5.42 8.91
C CYS A 318 22.90 -5.92 9.64
N PRO A 319 22.34 -5.12 10.58
CA PRO A 319 21.10 -5.45 11.28
C PRO A 319 19.96 -5.91 10.37
N PHE A 320 19.74 -5.20 9.26
CA PHE A 320 18.70 -5.52 8.27
C PHE A 320 18.83 -6.96 7.74
N TYR A 321 20.01 -7.32 7.22
CA TYR A 321 20.25 -8.65 6.65
C TYR A 321 20.07 -9.75 7.71
N ARG A 322 20.61 -9.51 8.91
CA ARG A 322 20.65 -10.50 9.97
C ARG A 322 19.26 -10.79 10.54
N VAL A 323 18.43 -9.77 10.72
CA VAL A 323 17.02 -9.94 11.11
C VAL A 323 16.22 -10.65 10.01
N MET A 324 16.43 -10.28 8.73
CA MET A 324 15.75 -10.95 7.63
C MET A 324 16.14 -12.44 7.53
N ARG A 325 17.42 -12.76 7.77
CA ARG A 325 17.89 -14.15 7.85
C ARG A 325 17.21 -14.92 8.99
N SER A 326 16.99 -14.29 10.14
CA SER A 326 16.26 -14.87 11.26
C SER A 326 14.79 -15.15 10.90
N VAL A 327 14.11 -14.24 10.21
CA VAL A 327 12.73 -14.47 9.71
C VAL A 327 12.69 -15.63 8.72
N CYS A 328 13.67 -15.74 7.82
CA CYS A 328 13.78 -16.88 6.91
C CYS A 328 14.04 -18.19 7.67
N GLY A 329 14.92 -18.18 8.68
CA GLY A 329 15.18 -19.35 9.52
C GLY A 329 13.92 -19.86 10.20
N PHE A 330 13.14 -18.95 10.78
CA PHE A 330 11.84 -19.27 11.38
C PHE A 330 10.85 -19.82 10.34
N LEU A 331 10.75 -19.20 9.15
CA LEU A 331 9.86 -19.69 8.09
C LEU A 331 10.15 -21.14 7.66
N ASN A 332 11.43 -21.50 7.54
CA ASN A 332 11.84 -22.79 6.97
C ASN A 332 11.87 -23.93 8.00
N SER A 333 12.17 -23.63 9.27
CA SER A 333 12.47 -24.68 10.27
C SER A 333 11.51 -24.65 11.48
N SER A 334 10.43 -23.87 11.45
CA SER A 334 9.51 -23.80 12.58
C SER A 334 8.73 -25.09 12.81
N ARG A 335 8.57 -25.45 14.08
CA ARG A 335 7.70 -26.56 14.49
C ARG A 335 6.22 -26.25 14.27
N ALA A 336 5.82 -24.98 14.40
CA ALA A 336 4.48 -24.53 14.06
C ALA A 336 4.37 -24.34 12.55
N PHE A 337 3.15 -24.46 12.00
CA PHE A 337 2.95 -24.10 10.60
C PHE A 337 2.96 -22.57 10.47
N THR A 338 4.00 -22.02 9.86
CA THR A 338 4.27 -20.58 9.90
C THR A 338 4.28 -19.96 8.52
N VAL A 339 3.62 -18.81 8.31
CA VAL A 339 3.76 -17.98 7.11
C VAL A 339 4.39 -16.64 7.49
N CYS A 340 5.45 -16.22 6.79
CA CYS A 340 6.14 -14.96 7.03
C CYS A 340 5.88 -13.96 5.89
N VAL A 341 5.55 -12.73 6.26
CA VAL A 341 5.33 -11.61 5.34
C VAL A 341 6.15 -10.40 5.80
N CYS A 342 6.98 -9.85 4.92
CA CYS A 342 7.79 -8.68 5.20
C CYS A 342 7.38 -7.52 4.30
N SER A 343 7.28 -6.33 4.87
CA SER A 343 7.00 -5.07 4.17
C SER A 343 8.20 -4.14 4.23
N ALA A 344 8.56 -3.55 3.09
CA ALA A 344 9.56 -2.50 3.02
C ALA A 344 9.22 -1.44 1.96
N THR A 345 9.80 -0.26 2.11
CA THR A 345 9.56 0.88 1.22
C THR A 345 10.51 0.94 0.02
N ILE A 346 11.67 0.27 0.13
CA ILE A 346 12.73 0.24 -0.89
C ILE A 346 13.07 -1.24 -1.13
N GLU A 347 13.05 -1.66 -2.38
CA GLU A 347 13.24 -3.05 -2.78
C GLU A 347 14.71 -3.45 -2.86
N LYS A 348 15.59 -2.55 -3.30
CA LYS A 348 17.02 -2.81 -3.50
C LYS A 348 17.72 -3.41 -2.27
N PRO A 349 17.59 -2.86 -1.06
CA PRO A 349 18.09 -3.48 0.18
C PRO A 349 17.66 -4.93 0.37
N VAL A 350 16.38 -5.23 0.12
CA VAL A 350 15.81 -6.58 0.25
C VAL A 350 16.42 -7.49 -0.82
N SER A 351 16.46 -7.04 -2.06
CA SER A 351 17.00 -7.80 -3.19
C SER A 351 18.49 -8.09 -3.03
N GLU A 352 19.30 -7.14 -2.58
CA GLU A 352 20.73 -7.31 -2.31
C GLU A 352 20.97 -8.28 -1.14
N ALA A 353 20.24 -8.09 -0.04
CA ALA A 353 20.36 -8.95 1.12
C ALA A 353 19.86 -10.38 0.84
N LEU A 354 18.95 -10.57 -0.11
CA LEU A 354 18.54 -11.91 -0.54
C LEU A 354 19.32 -12.41 -1.76
N ALA A 355 20.18 -11.63 -2.42
CA ALA A 355 20.78 -12.01 -3.71
C ALA A 355 21.49 -13.37 -3.71
N GLY A 356 22.21 -13.70 -2.61
CA GLY A 356 22.88 -14.99 -2.43
C GLY A 356 22.06 -16.05 -1.68
N SER A 357 20.77 -15.80 -1.41
CA SER A 357 19.90 -16.70 -0.66
C SER A 357 19.01 -17.51 -1.60
N PRO A 358 18.95 -18.86 -1.47
CA PRO A 358 18.02 -19.69 -2.22
C PRO A 358 16.61 -19.65 -1.60
N GLN A 359 16.26 -18.65 -0.81
CA GLN A 359 14.89 -18.47 -0.34
C GLN A 359 13.97 -18.16 -1.51
N LYS A 360 12.91 -18.96 -1.69
CA LYS A 360 11.82 -18.65 -2.60
C LYS A 360 11.12 -17.37 -2.13
N ARG A 361 10.81 -16.48 -3.07
CA ARG A 361 10.25 -15.15 -2.80
C ARG A 361 8.95 -15.00 -3.57
N LEU A 362 7.95 -14.40 -2.92
CA LEU A 362 6.71 -13.99 -3.56
C LEU A 362 6.53 -12.50 -3.35
N PHE A 363 6.70 -11.72 -4.42
CA PHE A 363 6.46 -10.28 -4.37
C PHE A 363 4.97 -9.99 -4.53
N LEU A 364 4.40 -9.23 -3.59
CA LEU A 364 3.00 -8.84 -3.58
C LEU A 364 2.90 -7.32 -3.76
N VAL A 365 2.01 -6.89 -4.65
CA VAL A 365 1.79 -5.48 -4.95
C VAL A 365 0.47 -5.04 -4.31
N PRO A 366 0.49 -4.04 -3.40
CA PRO A 366 -0.73 -3.45 -2.86
C PRO A 366 -1.65 -2.93 -3.97
N PRO A 367 -2.96 -3.25 -3.94
CA PRO A 367 -3.88 -2.80 -4.96
C PRO A 367 -4.10 -1.29 -4.85
N ALA A 368 -4.30 -0.64 -6.01
CA ALA A 368 -4.79 0.73 -6.04
C ALA A 368 -6.21 0.77 -5.48
N LEU A 369 -6.53 1.81 -4.71
CA LEU A 369 -7.87 1.96 -4.16
C LEU A 369 -8.86 2.45 -5.23
N ASP A 370 -10.02 1.81 -5.35
CA ASP A 370 -11.15 2.42 -6.03
C ASP A 370 -11.84 3.42 -5.09
N GLY A 371 -11.49 4.70 -5.28
CA GLY A 371 -12.11 5.79 -4.54
C GLY A 371 -13.62 5.91 -4.77
N LYS A 372 -14.18 5.39 -5.89
CA LYS A 372 -15.63 5.43 -6.11
C LYS A 372 -16.37 4.54 -5.10
N GLU A 373 -15.82 3.37 -4.77
CA GLU A 373 -16.41 2.48 -3.77
C GLU A 373 -16.31 3.05 -2.35
N ILE A 374 -15.20 3.75 -2.06
CA ILE A 374 -14.92 4.33 -0.74
C ILE A 374 -15.83 5.54 -0.49
N PHE A 375 -15.81 6.51 -1.39
CA PHE A 375 -16.48 7.80 -1.20
C PHE A 375 -17.93 7.82 -1.69
N LYS A 376 -18.30 6.88 -2.57
CA LYS A 376 -19.59 6.85 -3.28
C LYS A 376 -20.01 8.25 -3.78
N PRO A 377 -19.13 8.96 -4.50
CA PRO A 377 -19.33 10.37 -4.80
C PRO A 377 -20.56 10.56 -5.69
N GLU A 378 -21.49 11.41 -5.26
CA GLU A 378 -22.77 11.62 -5.95
C GLU A 378 -22.66 12.71 -7.03
N THR A 379 -21.90 13.76 -6.75
CA THR A 379 -21.78 14.94 -7.63
C THR A 379 -20.68 14.78 -8.68
N PRO A 380 -20.80 15.43 -9.86
CA PRO A 380 -19.75 15.43 -10.87
C PRO A 380 -18.40 15.92 -10.34
N THR A 381 -18.39 16.94 -9.50
CA THR A 381 -17.19 17.54 -8.88
C THR A 381 -16.49 16.54 -7.95
N LYS A 382 -17.23 15.91 -7.02
CA LYS A 382 -16.64 14.91 -6.13
C LYS A 382 -16.13 13.69 -6.89
N LYS A 383 -16.90 13.21 -7.87
CA LYS A 383 -16.48 12.13 -8.76
C LYS A 383 -15.15 12.48 -9.43
N LEU A 384 -15.00 13.73 -9.88
CA LEU A 384 -13.79 14.23 -10.52
C LEU A 384 -12.60 14.22 -9.57
N LEU A 385 -12.74 14.86 -8.41
CA LEU A 385 -11.69 14.94 -7.39
C LEU A 385 -11.23 13.56 -6.93
N VAL A 386 -12.18 12.62 -6.71
CA VAL A 386 -11.86 11.23 -6.36
C VAL A 386 -11.03 10.55 -7.45
N GLY A 387 -11.38 10.76 -8.72
CA GLY A 387 -10.62 10.21 -9.84
C GLY A 387 -9.20 10.79 -9.94
N ASP A 388 -9.01 12.05 -9.57
CA ASP A 388 -7.69 12.71 -9.61
C ASP A 388 -6.69 12.15 -8.59
N MET A 389 -7.20 11.51 -7.52
CA MET A 389 -6.37 10.88 -6.50
C MET A 389 -5.77 9.54 -6.97
N GLY A 390 -6.22 9.01 -8.12
CA GLY A 390 -5.61 7.81 -8.75
C GLY A 390 -5.56 6.57 -7.85
N GLY A 391 -6.49 6.47 -6.90
CA GLY A 391 -6.50 5.40 -5.91
C GLY A 391 -5.35 5.41 -4.91
N HIS A 392 -4.64 6.53 -4.76
CA HIS A 392 -3.54 6.68 -3.81
C HIS A 392 -4.06 6.97 -2.40
N GLY A 393 -3.67 6.16 -1.41
CA GLY A 393 -4.20 6.24 -0.04
C GLY A 393 -4.04 7.62 0.58
N ARG A 394 -2.80 8.14 0.61
CA ARG A 394 -2.53 9.51 1.11
C ARG A 394 -3.37 10.59 0.42
N ALA A 395 -3.50 10.51 -0.90
CA ALA A 395 -4.22 11.52 -1.66
C ALA A 395 -5.73 11.46 -1.38
N LEU A 396 -6.30 10.25 -1.30
CA LEU A 396 -7.69 10.03 -0.93
C LEU A 396 -7.96 10.44 0.53
N GLU A 397 -7.07 10.13 1.47
CA GLU A 397 -7.22 10.50 2.89
C GLU A 397 -7.22 12.03 3.04
N THR A 398 -6.29 12.71 2.39
CA THR A 398 -6.25 14.17 2.39
C THR A 398 -7.46 14.77 1.67
N LEU A 399 -7.91 14.18 0.57
CA LEU A 399 -9.15 14.61 -0.08
C LEU A 399 -10.33 14.49 0.88
N ASP A 400 -10.46 13.40 1.63
CA ASP A 400 -11.54 13.22 2.60
C ASP A 400 -11.55 14.34 3.65
N LEU A 401 -10.38 14.66 4.21
CA LEU A 401 -10.23 15.76 5.16
C LEU A 401 -10.68 17.11 4.57
N VAL A 402 -10.24 17.43 3.34
CA VAL A 402 -10.65 18.67 2.66
C VAL A 402 -12.15 18.66 2.36
N LEU A 403 -12.71 17.54 1.91
CA LEU A 403 -14.15 17.43 1.65
C LEU A 403 -14.98 17.61 2.93
N GLN A 404 -14.50 17.13 4.07
CA GLN A 404 -15.15 17.32 5.37
C GLN A 404 -15.09 18.77 5.84
N GLN A 405 -13.96 19.45 5.64
CA GLN A 405 -13.78 20.86 5.99
C GLN A 405 -14.66 21.79 5.14
N GLU A 406 -14.71 21.57 3.82
CA GLU A 406 -15.50 22.40 2.90
C GLU A 406 -17.00 22.05 2.91
N GLY A 407 -17.34 20.80 3.24
CA GLY A 407 -18.72 20.33 3.31
C GLY A 407 -19.48 20.55 2.00
N ALA A 408 -20.61 21.27 2.08
CA ALA A 408 -21.43 21.60 0.92
C ALA A 408 -20.77 22.66 -0.01
N HIS A 409 -19.87 23.49 0.51
CA HIS A 409 -19.21 24.54 -0.28
C HIS A 409 -18.26 23.99 -1.34
N VAL A 410 -17.84 22.71 -1.24
CA VAL A 410 -16.95 22.12 -2.25
C VAL A 410 -17.53 22.19 -3.66
N GLU A 411 -18.86 22.16 -3.80
CA GLU A 411 -19.52 22.27 -5.09
C GLU A 411 -19.39 23.68 -5.68
N GLU A 412 -19.23 24.72 -4.85
CA GLU A 412 -19.04 26.14 -5.20
C GLU A 412 -17.61 26.48 -5.63
N LEU A 413 -16.67 25.58 -5.37
CA LEU A 413 -15.26 25.77 -5.64
C LEU A 413 -14.88 25.31 -7.05
N ASP A 414 -13.93 26.02 -7.64
CA ASP A 414 -13.24 25.52 -8.83
C ASP A 414 -12.47 24.23 -8.47
N PRO A 415 -12.61 23.11 -9.20
CA PRO A 415 -11.93 21.86 -8.86
C PRO A 415 -10.41 22.00 -8.69
N ILE A 416 -9.76 22.90 -9.44
CA ILE A 416 -8.32 23.17 -9.28
C ILE A 416 -8.01 23.83 -7.94
N SER A 417 -8.91 24.69 -7.43
CA SER A 417 -8.77 25.26 -6.08
C SER A 417 -8.85 24.19 -4.99
N VAL A 418 -9.72 23.19 -5.14
CA VAL A 418 -9.80 22.06 -4.21
C VAL A 418 -8.54 21.20 -4.31
N ILE A 419 -8.05 20.92 -5.53
CA ILE A 419 -6.76 20.23 -5.73
C ILE A 419 -5.62 20.97 -5.03
N LYS A 420 -5.57 22.31 -5.12
CA LYS A 420 -4.56 23.12 -4.39
C LYS A 420 -4.66 22.90 -2.89
N LYS A 421 -5.86 22.98 -2.31
CA LYS A 421 -6.09 22.69 -0.88
C LYS A 421 -5.61 21.28 -0.49
N VAL A 422 -5.89 20.27 -1.30
CA VAL A 422 -5.42 18.89 -1.07
C VAL A 422 -3.89 18.80 -1.14
N VAL A 423 -3.25 19.47 -2.11
CA VAL A 423 -1.78 19.51 -2.21
C VAL A 423 -1.16 20.23 -1.01
N ASP A 424 -1.74 21.33 -0.56
CA ASP A 424 -1.25 22.10 0.59
C ASP A 424 -1.35 21.27 1.87
N GLU A 425 -2.46 20.56 2.07
CA GLU A 425 -2.64 19.65 3.19
C GLU A 425 -1.70 18.44 3.09
N LEU A 426 -1.46 17.88 1.90
CA LEU A 426 -0.47 16.82 1.70
C LEU A 426 0.94 17.28 2.10
N LYS A 427 1.33 18.50 1.73
CA LYS A 427 2.62 19.09 2.11
C LYS A 427 2.71 19.35 3.62
N HIS A 428 1.59 19.68 4.25
CA HIS A 428 1.50 19.87 5.69
C HIS A 428 1.67 18.56 6.46
N VAL A 429 0.90 17.53 6.08
CA VAL A 429 0.92 16.21 6.74
C VAL A 429 2.21 15.43 6.44
N TYR A 430 2.77 15.60 5.23
CA TYR A 430 3.97 14.90 4.80
C TYR A 430 5.06 15.89 4.33
N PRO A 431 5.78 16.53 5.26
CA PRO A 431 6.90 17.40 4.93
C PRO A 431 7.94 16.65 4.07
N GLY A 432 8.36 17.25 2.97
CA GLY A 432 9.34 16.66 2.04
C GLY A 432 8.76 15.80 0.91
N LEU A 433 7.43 15.58 0.87
CA LEU A 433 6.80 14.80 -0.21
C LEU A 433 7.07 15.39 -1.61
N PHE A 434 7.17 16.72 -1.70
CA PHE A 434 7.52 17.47 -2.92
C PHE A 434 8.79 18.30 -2.73
N ASP A 435 9.81 17.72 -2.09
CA ASP A 435 11.09 18.40 -1.87
C ASP A 435 11.68 18.92 -3.19
N ARG A 436 11.91 20.24 -3.27
CA ARG A 436 12.45 20.91 -4.45
C ARG A 436 13.90 20.54 -4.75
N GLY A 437 14.64 20.06 -3.75
CA GLY A 437 15.98 19.49 -3.96
C GLY A 437 15.95 18.17 -4.71
N VAL A 438 14.87 17.39 -4.57
CA VAL A 438 14.65 16.12 -5.28
C VAL A 438 13.97 16.36 -6.63
N PHE A 439 12.90 17.16 -6.64
CA PHE A 439 12.10 17.44 -7.84
C PHE A 439 12.57 18.70 -8.56
N THR A 440 13.82 18.68 -9.01
CA THR A 440 14.35 19.73 -9.89
C THR A 440 13.59 19.75 -11.22
N PRO A 441 13.58 20.88 -11.97
CA PRO A 441 12.94 20.93 -13.28
C PRO A 441 13.38 19.83 -14.25
N ALA A 442 14.66 19.44 -14.21
CA ALA A 442 15.19 18.37 -15.05
C ALA A 442 14.56 17.01 -14.68
N VAL A 443 14.56 16.68 -13.39
CA VAL A 443 13.96 15.44 -12.87
C VAL A 443 12.46 15.38 -13.16
N CYS A 444 11.73 16.47 -12.94
CA CYS A 444 10.29 16.56 -13.25
C CYS A 444 10.00 16.28 -14.74
N LYS A 445 10.83 16.80 -15.66
CA LYS A 445 10.67 16.57 -17.10
C LYS A 445 10.91 15.11 -17.47
N GLU A 446 11.95 14.49 -16.92
CA GLU A 446 12.26 13.07 -17.16
C GLU A 446 11.19 12.15 -16.57
N LEU A 447 10.68 12.45 -15.38
CA LEU A 447 9.56 11.74 -14.76
C LEU A 447 8.29 11.84 -15.59
N MET A 448 7.94 13.05 -16.04
CA MET A 448 6.78 13.23 -16.92
C MET A 448 6.92 12.40 -18.19
N SER A 449 8.10 12.41 -18.81
CA SER A 449 8.39 11.60 -20.00
C SER A 449 8.24 10.11 -19.72
N ALA A 450 8.75 9.64 -18.57
CA ALA A 450 8.66 8.24 -18.15
C ALA A 450 7.20 7.79 -18.00
N ILE A 451 6.39 8.57 -17.28
CA ILE A 451 4.98 8.28 -16.98
C ILE A 451 4.13 8.34 -18.26
N ILE A 452 4.31 9.36 -19.09
CA ILE A 452 3.52 9.56 -20.32
C ILE A 452 3.90 8.56 -21.41
N SER A 453 5.18 8.17 -21.50
CA SER A 453 5.62 7.20 -22.52
C SER A 453 5.29 5.75 -22.17
N GLN A 454 4.79 5.47 -20.95
CA GLN A 454 4.42 4.14 -20.49
C GLN A 454 5.54 3.11 -20.70
N ARG A 455 6.79 3.58 -20.61
CA ARG A 455 7.98 2.72 -20.75
C ARG A 455 7.99 1.70 -19.62
N ARG A 456 8.52 0.52 -19.94
CA ARG A 456 8.85 -0.49 -18.94
C ARG A 456 10.14 -0.11 -18.25
N TYR A 457 10.14 -0.26 -16.95
CA TYR A 457 11.23 0.01 -16.04
C TYR A 457 11.38 -1.13 -15.06
N ASP A 458 12.63 -1.49 -14.80
CA ASP A 458 13.00 -2.22 -13.60
C ASP A 458 13.25 -1.27 -12.44
N VAL A 459 13.21 -1.80 -11.22
CA VAL A 459 13.41 -0.99 -10.00
C VAL A 459 14.78 -0.31 -9.94
N THR A 460 15.78 -0.86 -10.63
CA THR A 460 17.14 -0.32 -10.71
C THR A 460 17.33 0.73 -11.80
N ASP A 461 16.38 0.88 -12.72
CA ASP A 461 16.50 1.84 -13.81
C ASP A 461 16.48 3.28 -13.28
N ALA A 462 17.25 4.14 -13.94
CA ALA A 462 17.34 5.55 -13.62
C ALA A 462 16.34 6.38 -14.44
N ILE A 463 15.75 7.37 -13.80
CA ILE A 463 14.98 8.47 -14.39
C ILE A 463 15.57 9.75 -13.80
N GLY A 464 16.30 10.50 -14.61
CA GLY A 464 17.20 11.55 -14.15
C GLY A 464 18.32 10.96 -13.31
N ASP A 465 18.52 11.56 -12.14
CA ASP A 465 19.47 11.15 -11.12
C ASP A 465 18.87 10.18 -10.08
N LEU A 466 17.61 9.78 -10.24
CA LEU A 466 16.88 8.92 -9.30
C LEU A 466 16.57 7.56 -9.91
N THR A 467 16.80 6.49 -9.15
CA THR A 467 16.30 5.16 -9.51
C THR A 467 14.79 5.06 -9.31
N VAL A 468 14.12 4.19 -10.07
CA VAL A 468 12.69 3.86 -9.91
C VAL A 468 12.35 3.42 -8.48
N ASP A 469 13.21 2.62 -7.86
CA ASP A 469 13.04 2.20 -6.46
C ASP A 469 13.05 3.39 -5.49
N LYS A 470 14.00 4.33 -5.68
CA LYS A 470 14.04 5.57 -4.91
C LYS A 470 12.79 6.42 -5.14
N LEU A 471 12.28 6.52 -6.36
CA LEU A 471 11.05 7.25 -6.67
C LEU A 471 9.83 6.63 -5.97
N ARG A 472 9.65 5.31 -6.07
CA ARG A 472 8.59 4.58 -5.35
C ARG A 472 8.65 4.84 -3.85
N SER A 473 9.85 4.91 -3.27
CA SER A 473 10.06 5.15 -1.84
C SER A 473 9.49 6.47 -1.32
N LEU A 474 9.29 7.46 -2.21
CA LEU A 474 8.69 8.75 -1.87
C LEU A 474 7.18 8.64 -1.59
N GLY A 475 6.53 7.59 -2.10
CA GLY A 475 5.08 7.38 -1.92
C GLY A 475 4.22 8.28 -2.81
N LEU A 476 4.75 8.65 -3.98
CA LEU A 476 4.03 9.34 -5.05
C LEU A 476 3.81 8.46 -6.28
N PHE A 477 4.68 7.47 -6.46
CA PHE A 477 4.74 6.66 -7.67
C PHE A 477 4.51 5.18 -7.37
N ARG A 478 3.87 4.50 -8.31
CA ARG A 478 3.69 3.05 -8.31
C ARG A 478 4.39 2.46 -9.53
N LEU A 479 4.91 1.25 -9.37
CA LEU A 479 5.37 0.43 -10.47
C LEU A 479 4.35 -0.70 -10.63
N THR A 480 3.74 -0.80 -11.80
CA THR A 480 2.78 -1.88 -12.08
C THR A 480 3.49 -3.22 -12.24
N SER A 481 2.73 -4.32 -12.26
CA SER A 481 3.25 -5.67 -12.57
C SER A 481 3.94 -5.75 -13.92
N GLU A 482 3.57 -4.89 -14.88
CA GLU A 482 4.17 -4.80 -16.21
C GLU A 482 5.40 -3.89 -16.27
N GLY A 483 5.84 -3.36 -15.12
CA GLY A 483 6.99 -2.47 -14.99
C GLY A 483 6.71 -1.03 -15.41
N ARG A 484 5.45 -0.56 -15.40
CA ARG A 484 5.13 0.82 -15.78
C ARG A 484 5.09 1.74 -14.58
N LEU A 485 5.70 2.93 -14.71
CA LEU A 485 5.68 3.94 -13.66
C LEU A 485 4.40 4.79 -13.77
N GLU A 486 3.61 4.82 -12.70
CA GLU A 486 2.35 5.54 -12.62
C GLU A 486 2.30 6.47 -11.40
N CYS A 487 1.51 7.54 -11.49
CA CYS A 487 1.16 8.39 -10.35
C CYS A 487 -0.27 8.91 -10.47
N ALA A 488 -0.81 9.43 -9.36
CA ALA A 488 -2.09 10.12 -9.37
C ALA A 488 -2.02 11.43 -10.17
N PHE A 489 -3.12 11.82 -10.80
CA PHE A 489 -3.22 13.07 -11.56
C PHE A 489 -2.81 14.29 -10.71
N ILE A 490 -3.25 14.34 -9.44
CA ILE A 490 -2.86 15.42 -8.51
C ILE A 490 -1.35 15.55 -8.34
N PHE A 491 -0.62 14.42 -8.28
CA PHE A 491 0.83 14.43 -8.16
C PHE A 491 1.50 14.86 -9.46
N LEU A 492 0.98 14.40 -10.60
CA LEU A 492 1.47 14.84 -11.91
C LEU A 492 1.31 16.35 -12.11
N VAL A 493 0.17 16.92 -11.69
CA VAL A 493 -0.06 18.38 -11.74
C VAL A 493 0.96 19.13 -10.91
N GLU A 494 1.28 18.64 -9.71
CA GLU A 494 2.28 19.29 -8.88
C GLU A 494 3.70 19.18 -9.45
N LEU A 495 4.06 18.05 -10.07
CA LEU A 495 5.32 17.91 -10.80
C LEU A 495 5.40 18.86 -12.01
N MET A 496 4.30 18.99 -12.75
CA MET A 496 4.18 19.91 -13.88
C MET A 496 4.42 21.38 -13.47
N ARG A 497 3.89 21.80 -12.31
CA ARG A 497 4.09 23.17 -11.81
C ARG A 497 5.54 23.54 -11.52
N ASN A 498 6.43 22.55 -11.37
CA ASN A 498 7.87 22.78 -11.20
C ASN A 498 8.62 22.97 -12.54
N LEU A 499 7.95 22.89 -13.69
CA LEU A 499 8.59 23.07 -15.00
C LEU A 499 8.59 24.54 -15.45
N PRO A 500 9.76 25.14 -15.75
CA PRO A 500 9.86 26.52 -16.25
C PRO A 500 9.04 26.77 -17.52
N ALA A 501 9.00 25.81 -18.45
CA ALA A 501 8.19 25.92 -19.68
C ALA A 501 6.70 26.18 -19.40
N LEU A 502 6.17 25.69 -18.28
CA LEU A 502 4.78 25.91 -17.88
C LEU A 502 4.59 27.23 -17.12
N VAL A 503 5.64 27.76 -16.49
CA VAL A 503 5.60 29.00 -15.69
C VAL A 503 5.90 30.24 -16.55
N ASP A 504 6.89 30.13 -17.45
CA ASP A 504 7.44 31.25 -18.21
C ASP A 504 6.85 31.36 -19.63
N GLU A 505 6.56 30.23 -20.29
CA GLU A 505 6.11 30.21 -21.70
C GLU A 505 4.57 30.01 -21.84
N ILE A 506 3.89 29.52 -20.80
CA ILE A 506 2.44 29.26 -20.77
C ILE A 506 1.81 29.98 -19.58
N SER A 507 1.61 31.29 -19.70
CA SER A 507 1.21 32.21 -18.60
C SER A 507 -0.10 31.86 -17.88
N ASN A 508 -0.87 30.87 -18.35
CA ASN A 508 -2.20 30.50 -17.87
C ASN A 508 -2.36 28.98 -17.63
N PHE A 509 -1.32 28.23 -17.23
CA PHE A 509 -1.40 26.76 -17.06
C PHE A 509 -2.57 26.28 -16.18
N ASP A 510 -2.77 26.86 -15.00
CA ASP A 510 -3.90 26.49 -14.12
C ASP A 510 -5.26 26.80 -14.79
N GLU A 511 -5.35 27.91 -15.55
CA GLU A 511 -6.56 28.24 -16.29
C GLU A 511 -6.77 27.30 -17.48
N GLN A 512 -5.72 26.88 -18.19
CA GLN A 512 -5.81 25.85 -19.23
C GLN A 512 -6.18 24.49 -18.63
N LEU A 513 -5.67 24.16 -17.44
CA LEU A 513 -6.04 22.96 -16.70
C LEU A 513 -7.53 23.02 -16.30
N THR A 514 -8.03 24.15 -15.80
CA THR A 514 -9.47 24.33 -15.57
C THR A 514 -10.24 24.21 -16.89
N ARG A 515 -9.97 25.07 -17.88
CA ARG A 515 -10.71 25.14 -19.14
C ARG A 515 -10.72 23.84 -19.93
N SER A 516 -9.60 23.12 -19.97
CA SER A 516 -9.42 21.91 -20.80
C SER A 516 -9.80 20.61 -20.08
N VAL A 517 -9.97 20.64 -18.74
CA VAL A 517 -10.06 19.41 -17.94
C VAL A 517 -11.25 19.41 -16.96
N THR A 518 -11.96 20.53 -16.75
CA THR A 518 -13.13 20.61 -15.84
C THR A 518 -14.47 20.83 -16.54
N THR A 519 -14.51 20.99 -17.86
CA THR A 519 -15.74 21.37 -18.58
C THR A 519 -16.16 20.29 -19.59
N TRP A 520 -17.47 20.12 -19.69
CA TRP A 520 -18.14 19.13 -20.54
C TRP A 520 -17.93 19.38 -22.07
N GLN A 521 -17.35 20.50 -22.48
CA GLN A 521 -17.51 20.98 -23.85
C GLN A 521 -16.40 20.62 -24.85
N GLN A 522 -15.23 20.12 -24.43
CA GLN A 522 -14.07 20.19 -25.32
C GLN A 522 -13.14 18.97 -25.20
N PHE A 523 -13.64 17.79 -25.59
CA PHE A 523 -12.77 16.61 -25.77
C PHE A 523 -11.59 16.92 -26.69
N GLU A 524 -11.82 17.68 -27.77
CA GLU A 524 -10.77 18.16 -28.68
C GLU A 524 -9.75 19.03 -27.93
N ARG A 525 -10.18 19.96 -27.07
CA ARG A 525 -9.25 20.78 -26.27
C ARG A 525 -8.52 19.96 -25.21
N PHE A 526 -9.16 18.95 -24.61
CA PHE A 526 -8.49 18.00 -23.73
C PHE A 526 -7.37 17.25 -24.49
N VAL A 527 -7.68 16.73 -25.68
CA VAL A 527 -6.71 16.02 -26.54
C VAL A 527 -5.57 16.96 -26.95
N GLY A 528 -5.90 18.20 -27.33
CA GLY A 528 -4.93 19.23 -27.68
C GLY A 528 -4.04 19.62 -26.50
N PHE A 529 -4.61 19.78 -25.31
CA PHE A 529 -3.88 20.00 -24.08
C PHE A 529 -2.95 18.82 -23.76
N TYR A 530 -3.44 17.59 -23.87
CA TYR A 530 -2.62 16.40 -23.66
C TYR A 530 -1.46 16.32 -24.67
N ARG A 531 -1.70 16.64 -25.94
CA ARG A 531 -0.67 16.71 -26.99
C ARG A 531 0.35 17.83 -26.73
N MET A 532 -0.09 18.96 -26.18
CA MET A 532 0.78 20.04 -25.70
C MET A 532 1.68 19.55 -24.56
N ILE A 533 1.14 18.84 -23.57
CA ILE A 533 1.94 18.25 -22.47
C ILE A 533 2.99 17.27 -23.02
N LYS A 534 2.67 16.47 -24.04
CA LYS A 534 3.66 15.59 -24.71
C LYS A 534 4.83 16.39 -25.31
N SER A 535 4.57 17.55 -25.91
CA SER A 535 5.65 18.40 -26.45
C SER A 535 6.62 18.89 -25.38
N ILE A 536 6.11 19.17 -24.17
CA ILE A 536 6.91 19.60 -23.02
C ILE A 536 7.76 18.44 -22.49
N ALA A 537 7.13 17.28 -22.30
CA ALA A 537 7.80 16.08 -21.81
C ALA A 537 8.98 15.69 -22.72
N PHE A 538 8.72 15.57 -24.02
CA PHE A 538 9.70 15.07 -24.99
C PHE A 538 10.59 16.14 -25.64
N ARG A 539 10.54 17.40 -25.15
CA ARG A 539 11.33 18.51 -25.68
C ARG A 539 12.82 18.15 -25.80
N GLY A 540 13.41 18.37 -26.97
CA GLY A 540 14.85 18.22 -27.21
C GLY A 540 15.37 16.78 -27.25
N THR A 541 14.50 15.77 -27.21
CA THR A 541 14.90 14.35 -27.33
C THR A 541 14.10 13.68 -28.45
N PRO A 542 14.73 13.32 -29.58
CA PRO A 542 14.06 12.52 -30.60
C PRO A 542 13.58 11.18 -30.02
N ILE A 543 12.28 10.90 -30.14
CA ILE A 543 11.65 9.71 -29.57
C ILE A 543 10.94 8.92 -30.66
N SER A 544 10.92 7.59 -30.58
CA SER A 544 10.16 6.81 -31.57
C SER A 544 8.69 7.20 -31.54
N LEU A 545 8.06 7.29 -32.70
CA LEU A 545 6.66 7.67 -32.83
C LEU A 545 5.75 6.68 -32.06
N SER A 546 6.14 5.41 -32.00
CA SER A 546 5.50 4.37 -31.19
C SER A 546 5.52 4.64 -29.69
N LYS A 547 6.60 5.23 -29.17
CA LYS A 547 6.70 5.63 -27.75
C LYS A 547 5.99 6.94 -27.49
N PHE A 548 5.97 7.84 -28.48
CA PHE A 548 5.26 9.11 -28.39
C PHE A 548 3.73 8.91 -28.29
N HIS A 549 3.19 7.97 -29.07
CA HIS A 549 1.80 7.53 -29.00
C HIS A 549 1.64 6.17 -28.29
N ALA A 550 2.42 5.91 -27.25
CA ALA A 550 2.25 4.69 -26.45
C ALA A 550 0.80 4.53 -25.97
N GLY A 551 0.26 3.32 -26.09
CA GLY A 551 -1.15 3.03 -25.80
C GLY A 551 -2.09 3.16 -27.01
N ALA A 552 -1.67 3.79 -28.10
CA ALA A 552 -2.44 3.80 -29.35
C ALA A 552 -2.13 2.56 -30.21
N ARG A 553 -3.13 2.10 -30.97
CA ARG A 553 -2.98 1.03 -31.96
C ARG A 553 -2.56 1.65 -33.29
N PHE A 554 -1.25 1.59 -33.58
CA PHE A 554 -0.67 2.06 -34.83
C PHE A 554 -0.30 0.90 -35.75
N ALA A 555 -0.31 1.17 -37.04
CA ALA A 555 0.40 0.36 -38.03
C ALA A 555 1.92 0.39 -37.81
N ASN A 556 2.70 -0.33 -38.63
CA ASN A 556 4.15 -0.33 -38.51
C ASN A 556 4.74 1.09 -38.69
N ILE A 557 5.16 1.68 -37.57
CA ILE A 557 5.88 2.96 -37.44
C ILE A 557 7.26 2.76 -36.82
N GLU A 558 7.80 1.54 -36.93
CA GLU A 558 9.12 1.21 -36.40
C GLU A 558 10.21 2.06 -37.06
N GLY A 559 11.21 2.46 -36.27
CA GLY A 559 12.31 3.30 -36.74
C GLY A 559 11.95 4.75 -37.08
N VAL A 560 10.66 5.14 -37.10
CA VAL A 560 10.24 6.54 -37.24
C VAL A 560 10.36 7.24 -35.89
N LYS A 561 11.05 8.39 -35.88
CA LYS A 561 11.19 9.24 -34.68
C LYS A 561 10.53 10.59 -34.92
N ILE A 562 9.94 11.14 -33.87
CA ILE A 562 9.41 12.52 -33.80
C ILE A 562 10.33 13.38 -32.95
N THR A 563 10.52 14.64 -33.35
CA THR A 563 11.34 15.62 -32.64
C THR A 563 10.48 16.80 -32.19
N GLU A 564 10.50 17.11 -30.89
CA GLU A 564 9.86 18.31 -30.33
C GLU A 564 10.93 19.35 -29.98
N ARG A 565 10.92 20.48 -30.68
CA ARG A 565 11.95 21.53 -30.55
C ARG A 565 11.64 22.49 -29.41
N SER A 566 10.37 22.84 -29.24
CA SER A 566 9.87 23.77 -28.25
C SER A 566 8.56 23.25 -27.63
N PRO A 567 8.22 23.70 -26.41
CA PRO A 567 6.87 23.60 -25.88
C PRO A 567 5.89 24.22 -26.86
N ARG A 568 4.80 23.51 -27.15
CA ARG A 568 3.75 24.03 -28.02
C ARG A 568 2.74 24.86 -27.24
N LYS A 569 2.06 25.78 -27.93
CA LYS A 569 0.88 26.50 -27.41
C LYS A 569 -0.39 25.89 -27.98
N LEU A 570 -1.42 25.77 -27.17
CA LEU A 570 -2.75 25.36 -27.61
C LEU A 570 -3.55 26.56 -28.08
N VAL A 571 -4.03 26.54 -29.33
CA VAL A 571 -4.73 27.66 -29.96
C VAL A 571 -5.97 27.18 -30.71
N GLN A 572 -6.95 28.07 -30.92
CA GLN A 572 -8.15 27.74 -31.68
C GLN A 572 -8.26 28.58 -32.96
N ALA A 573 -8.50 27.92 -34.09
CA ALA A 573 -8.69 28.57 -35.38
C ALA A 573 -10.04 29.31 -35.44
N VAL A 574 -10.04 30.51 -36.04
CA VAL A 574 -11.26 31.31 -36.20
C VAL A 574 -12.15 30.82 -37.35
N SER A 575 -11.58 30.06 -38.28
CA SER A 575 -12.23 29.50 -39.47
C SER A 575 -11.85 28.02 -39.64
N GLN A 576 -12.59 27.33 -40.50
CA GLN A 576 -12.29 25.95 -40.88
C GLN A 576 -11.11 25.92 -41.85
N HIS A 577 -10.22 24.95 -41.69
CA HIS A 577 -9.07 24.76 -42.55
C HIS A 577 -8.93 23.29 -42.97
N ASP A 578 -8.46 23.08 -44.20
CA ASP A 578 -7.95 21.78 -44.63
C ASP A 578 -6.66 21.47 -43.86
N THR A 579 -6.51 20.21 -43.46
CA THR A 579 -5.46 19.80 -42.52
C THR A 579 -4.38 18.92 -43.14
N ASN A 580 -4.62 18.40 -44.35
CA ASN A 580 -3.64 17.66 -45.12
C ASN A 580 -2.48 18.58 -45.57
N SER A 581 -1.27 18.02 -45.60
CA SER A 581 -0.06 18.78 -45.93
C SER A 581 -0.03 19.31 -47.37
N GLY A 582 -0.74 18.66 -48.29
CA GLY A 582 -0.88 19.02 -49.70
C GLY A 582 -1.81 20.20 -49.98
N SER A 583 -2.66 20.60 -49.01
CA SER A 583 -3.60 21.72 -49.15
C SER A 583 -2.94 23.10 -49.35
N GLY A 584 -1.65 23.22 -48.98
CA GLY A 584 -0.90 24.48 -49.08
C GLY A 584 -1.25 25.51 -47.99
N VAL A 585 -1.97 25.12 -46.93
CA VAL A 585 -2.22 25.99 -45.77
C VAL A 585 -0.90 26.21 -45.02
N LEU A 586 -0.38 27.44 -45.06
CA LEU A 586 0.89 27.81 -44.42
C LEU A 586 0.69 28.53 -43.07
N SER A 587 -0.45 29.20 -42.89
CA SER A 587 -0.76 29.96 -41.68
C SER A 587 -2.26 29.96 -41.36
N VAL A 588 -2.58 29.99 -40.07
CA VAL A 588 -3.95 29.94 -39.55
C VAL A 588 -4.19 31.15 -38.64
N THR A 589 -5.31 31.83 -38.83
CA THR A 589 -5.75 32.90 -37.91
C THR A 589 -6.41 32.27 -36.69
N THR A 590 -5.93 32.63 -35.50
CA THR A 590 -6.37 32.08 -34.21
C THR A 590 -7.01 33.13 -33.33
N SER A 591 -7.89 32.70 -32.44
CA SER A 591 -8.57 33.60 -31.48
C SER A 591 -7.63 34.21 -30.44
N GLU A 592 -6.57 33.50 -30.07
CA GLU A 592 -5.69 33.87 -28.97
C GLU A 592 -4.42 34.60 -29.41
N HIS A 593 -3.88 34.28 -30.59
CA HIS A 593 -2.53 34.71 -30.98
C HIS A 593 -2.43 35.28 -32.40
N GLY A 594 -3.56 35.60 -33.04
CA GLY A 594 -3.56 36.12 -34.41
C GLY A 594 -3.08 35.05 -35.40
N ASN A 595 -2.31 35.45 -36.41
CA ASN A 595 -1.83 34.52 -37.45
C ASN A 595 -0.64 33.70 -36.95
N VAL A 596 -0.77 32.39 -37.02
CA VAL A 596 0.23 31.40 -36.62
C VAL A 596 0.67 30.61 -37.84
N ALA A 597 1.96 30.46 -38.09
CA ALA A 597 2.45 29.62 -39.18
C ALA A 597 2.60 28.16 -38.73
N ILE A 598 2.09 27.21 -39.53
CA ILE A 598 2.16 25.78 -39.20
C ILE A 598 3.62 25.28 -39.24
N SER A 599 4.43 25.88 -40.12
CA SER A 599 5.85 25.59 -40.28
C SER A 599 6.73 25.99 -39.09
N ASP A 600 6.23 26.86 -38.20
CA ASP A 600 6.94 27.24 -36.97
C ASP A 600 6.96 26.07 -35.95
N MET A 601 6.03 25.11 -36.08
CA MET A 601 5.94 23.90 -35.25
C MET A 601 5.85 24.17 -33.74
N ASP A 602 5.36 25.34 -33.34
CA ASP A 602 5.27 25.78 -31.94
C ASP A 602 3.82 25.79 -31.42
N THR A 603 2.86 25.29 -32.21
CA THR A 603 1.44 25.27 -31.86
C THR A 603 0.78 23.92 -32.06
N VAL A 604 -0.27 23.69 -31.28
CA VAL A 604 -1.32 22.68 -31.46
C VAL A 604 -2.59 23.45 -31.81
N ILE A 605 -3.11 23.26 -33.02
CA ILE A 605 -4.25 24.03 -33.52
C ILE A 605 -5.51 23.19 -33.41
N ILE A 606 -6.51 23.70 -32.70
CA ILE A 606 -7.89 23.19 -32.76
C ILE A 606 -8.57 23.83 -33.96
N ASN A 607 -9.13 23.02 -34.86
CA ASN A 607 -9.74 23.50 -36.08
C ASN A 607 -11.04 24.28 -35.82
N GLY A 608 -11.48 25.05 -36.82
CA GLY A 608 -12.71 25.83 -36.73
C GLY A 608 -13.93 24.94 -36.53
N THR A 609 -14.91 25.44 -35.77
CA THR A 609 -16.13 24.70 -35.46
C THR A 609 -16.82 24.18 -36.73
N SER A 610 -17.23 22.90 -36.71
CA SER A 610 -17.88 22.20 -37.83
C SER A 610 -16.98 21.92 -39.05
N ALA A 611 -15.65 21.94 -38.88
CA ALA A 611 -14.74 21.40 -39.88
C ALA A 611 -15.13 19.95 -40.24
N GLN A 612 -14.93 19.57 -41.50
CA GLN A 612 -15.33 18.25 -41.99
C GLN A 612 -14.44 17.13 -41.44
N ALA A 613 -13.15 17.42 -41.23
CA ALA A 613 -12.16 16.52 -40.67
C ALA A 613 -10.95 17.30 -40.12
N GLY A 614 -10.10 16.60 -39.37
CA GLY A 614 -8.91 17.14 -38.71
C GLY A 614 -9.27 18.11 -37.59
N ASP A 615 -9.82 17.61 -36.48
CA ASP A 615 -10.21 18.46 -35.36
C ASP A 615 -9.01 19.13 -34.69
N LEU A 616 -7.86 18.45 -34.68
CA LEU A 616 -6.58 19.05 -34.34
C LEU A 616 -5.54 18.79 -35.41
N PHE A 617 -4.66 19.76 -35.64
CA PHE A 617 -3.55 19.60 -36.55
C PHE A 617 -2.35 20.45 -36.13
N MET A 618 -1.16 20.00 -36.52
CA MET A 618 0.10 20.70 -36.27
C MET A 618 1.21 20.24 -37.20
N GLY A 619 2.15 21.12 -37.49
CA GLY A 619 3.39 20.76 -38.17
C GLY A 619 4.32 19.98 -37.24
N ILE A 620 4.88 18.87 -37.74
CA ILE A 620 5.83 18.03 -37.04
C ILE A 620 7.06 17.72 -37.89
N GLU A 621 8.13 17.31 -37.22
CA GLU A 621 9.34 16.82 -37.85
C GLU A 621 9.56 15.35 -37.49
N LEU A 622 9.64 14.52 -38.53
CA LEU A 622 9.94 13.11 -38.43
C LEU A 622 11.35 12.80 -38.94
N THR A 623 12.00 11.81 -38.34
CA THR A 623 13.21 11.18 -38.87
C THR A 623 12.90 9.73 -39.21
N THR A 624 13.12 9.33 -40.46
CA THR A 624 12.77 8.00 -41.00
C THR A 624 13.93 6.99 -40.90
N ILE A 625 13.65 5.72 -41.20
CA ILE A 625 14.65 4.64 -41.32
C ILE A 625 15.58 4.98 -42.49
N GLY A 626 16.75 5.55 -42.20
CA GLY A 626 17.67 6.12 -43.20
C GLY A 626 18.19 7.51 -42.82
N GLY A 627 17.66 8.12 -41.76
CA GLY A 627 18.11 9.42 -41.27
C GLY A 627 17.55 10.62 -42.03
N GLN A 628 16.68 10.39 -43.02
CA GLN A 628 16.01 11.47 -43.75
C GLN A 628 14.99 12.16 -42.83
N GLN A 629 15.14 13.48 -42.71
CA GLN A 629 14.17 14.35 -42.06
C GLN A 629 13.02 14.68 -43.00
N VAL A 630 11.81 14.57 -42.49
CA VAL A 630 10.56 14.83 -43.22
C VAL A 630 9.72 15.76 -42.36
N GLN A 631 9.29 16.88 -42.93
CA GLN A 631 8.28 17.74 -42.33
C GLN A 631 6.92 17.34 -42.90
N CYS A 632 5.96 17.11 -42.02
CA CYS A 632 4.59 16.76 -42.39
C CYS A 632 3.62 17.25 -41.30
N ASN A 633 2.33 17.04 -41.51
CA ASN A 633 1.33 17.34 -40.50
C ASN A 633 1.07 16.09 -39.63
N GLU A 634 0.83 16.34 -38.34
CA GLU A 634 0.15 15.41 -37.45
C GLU A 634 -1.28 15.90 -37.31
N VAL A 635 -2.24 15.05 -37.66
CA VAL A 635 -3.68 15.36 -37.61
C VAL A 635 -4.37 14.37 -36.68
N ILE A 636 -5.12 14.90 -35.72
CA ILE A 636 -5.90 14.12 -34.77
C ILE A 636 -7.39 14.36 -35.04
N GLN A 637 -8.10 13.28 -35.35
CA GLN A 637 -9.56 13.27 -35.50
C GLN A 637 -10.22 12.72 -34.24
N CYS A 638 -11.09 13.50 -33.61
CA CYS A 638 -11.98 13.06 -32.55
C CYS A 638 -13.34 12.68 -33.17
N LYS A 639 -13.82 11.45 -32.98
CA LYS A 639 -15.10 11.03 -33.59
C LYS A 639 -15.91 10.08 -32.73
N PHE A 640 -17.23 10.04 -32.98
CA PHE A 640 -18.17 9.10 -32.36
C PHE A 640 -18.06 9.12 -30.83
N LEU A 641 -17.90 10.33 -30.30
CA LEU A 641 -18.02 10.60 -28.89
C LEU A 641 -19.50 10.35 -28.56
N HIS A 642 -19.81 9.48 -27.60
CA HIS A 642 -21.17 9.18 -27.10
C HIS A 642 -22.02 8.13 -27.85
N THR A 643 -21.45 7.27 -28.69
CA THR A 643 -22.17 6.13 -29.30
C THR A 643 -21.67 4.79 -28.78
N LYS A 644 -22.58 3.81 -28.69
CA LYS A 644 -22.27 2.40 -28.38
C LYS A 644 -21.97 1.56 -29.64
N ALA A 645 -22.21 2.12 -30.82
CA ALA A 645 -21.95 1.43 -32.08
C ALA A 645 -20.44 1.19 -32.25
N LYS A 646 -20.10 -0.03 -32.65
CA LYS A 646 -18.71 -0.40 -32.90
C LYS A 646 -18.19 0.36 -34.13
N PHE A 647 -17.11 1.12 -33.98
CA PHE A 647 -16.48 1.86 -35.06
C PHE A 647 -15.78 0.88 -36.03
N LYS A 648 -15.99 1.08 -37.34
CA LYS A 648 -15.54 0.14 -38.40
C LYS A 648 -14.42 0.71 -39.25
N GLU A 649 -13.76 -0.16 -40.00
CA GLU A 649 -12.65 0.16 -40.90
C GLU A 649 -13.07 1.11 -42.03
N GLU A 650 -14.28 0.95 -42.59
CA GLU A 650 -14.73 1.81 -43.69
C GLU A 650 -14.87 3.27 -43.22
N THR A 651 -15.46 3.46 -42.03
CA THR A 651 -15.57 4.79 -41.41
C THR A 651 -14.21 5.37 -41.03
N TYR A 652 -13.26 4.53 -40.63
CA TYR A 652 -11.89 4.97 -40.41
C TYR A 652 -11.25 5.53 -41.68
N ALA A 653 -11.38 4.79 -42.79
CA ALA A 653 -10.82 5.14 -44.08
C ALA A 653 -11.42 6.46 -44.61
N GLU A 654 -12.74 6.63 -44.51
CA GLU A 654 -13.43 7.87 -44.90
C GLU A 654 -12.95 9.09 -44.09
N GLU A 655 -12.78 8.96 -42.77
CA GLU A 655 -12.32 10.09 -41.95
C GLU A 655 -10.85 10.40 -42.19
N ARG A 656 -10.02 9.39 -42.46
CA ARG A 656 -8.61 9.57 -42.84
C ARG A 656 -8.49 10.32 -44.17
N GLU A 657 -9.22 9.89 -45.20
CA GLU A 657 -9.16 10.46 -46.56
C GLU A 657 -9.49 11.96 -46.57
N LYS A 658 -10.38 12.41 -45.68
CA LYS A 658 -10.72 13.83 -45.53
C LYS A 658 -9.65 14.64 -44.80
N ALA A 659 -8.86 13.99 -43.94
CA ALA A 659 -8.01 14.65 -42.96
C ALA A 659 -6.54 14.78 -43.40
N VAL A 660 -6.00 13.79 -44.10
CA VAL A 660 -4.54 13.65 -44.28
C VAL A 660 -4.15 13.16 -45.66
N ASP A 661 -2.94 13.50 -46.09
CA ASP A 661 -2.24 12.84 -47.19
C ASP A 661 -1.44 11.63 -46.70
N ASP A 662 -0.95 10.79 -47.61
CA ASP A 662 -0.18 9.58 -47.29
C ASP A 662 1.16 9.87 -46.56
N SER A 663 1.69 11.09 -46.64
CA SER A 663 2.90 11.51 -45.93
C SER A 663 2.67 11.89 -44.48
N ASP A 664 1.43 12.22 -44.10
CA ASP A 664 1.09 12.76 -42.79
C ASP A 664 0.95 11.66 -41.72
N VAL A 665 0.93 12.08 -40.46
CA VAL A 665 0.59 11.22 -39.32
C VAL A 665 -0.87 11.45 -38.96
N PHE A 666 -1.66 10.37 -38.91
CA PHE A 666 -3.07 10.44 -38.59
C PHE A 666 -3.39 9.65 -37.32
N LEU A 667 -4.10 10.27 -36.39
CA LEU A 667 -4.58 9.60 -35.19
C LEU A 667 -6.08 9.81 -35.04
N LEU A 668 -6.85 8.71 -35.04
CA LEU A 668 -8.26 8.77 -34.71
C LEU A 668 -8.49 8.44 -33.23
N ILE A 669 -9.13 9.33 -32.49
CA ILE A 669 -9.50 9.11 -31.09
C ILE A 669 -11.03 9.04 -30.99
N THR A 670 -11.53 7.97 -30.38
CA THR A 670 -12.97 7.74 -30.25
C THR A 670 -13.36 7.18 -28.89
N SER A 671 -14.55 7.53 -28.42
CA SER A 671 -15.14 6.92 -27.23
C SER A 671 -15.89 5.61 -27.53
N SER A 672 -15.89 5.16 -28.78
CA SER A 672 -16.55 3.92 -29.20
C SER A 672 -15.58 2.74 -29.16
N PRO A 673 -16.03 1.53 -28.81
CA PRO A 673 -15.28 0.32 -29.12
C PRO A 673 -15.03 0.22 -30.63
N VAL A 674 -13.89 -0.33 -31.04
CA VAL A 674 -13.47 -0.38 -32.45
C VAL A 674 -13.37 -1.83 -32.92
N ALA A 675 -13.75 -2.12 -34.15
CA ALA A 675 -13.48 -3.41 -34.80
C ALA A 675 -11.97 -3.71 -34.87
N LYS A 676 -11.60 -4.99 -34.97
CA LYS A 676 -10.20 -5.34 -35.18
C LYS A 676 -9.89 -5.16 -36.67
N PHE A 677 -9.02 -4.21 -36.98
CA PHE A 677 -8.41 -3.98 -38.29
C PHE A 677 -7.05 -3.31 -38.08
N ASP A 678 -6.18 -3.39 -39.08
CA ASP A 678 -4.86 -2.77 -39.05
C ASP A 678 -4.92 -1.40 -39.76
N PRO A 679 -4.59 -0.30 -39.09
CA PRO A 679 -4.53 1.01 -39.74
C PRO A 679 -3.47 1.03 -40.87
N PRO A 680 -3.56 1.98 -41.82
CA PRO A 680 -2.49 2.24 -42.78
C PRO A 680 -1.19 2.75 -42.11
N PRO A 681 -0.04 2.73 -42.81
CA PRO A 681 1.21 3.30 -42.30
C PRO A 681 1.06 4.72 -41.77
N ARG A 682 1.76 5.05 -40.67
CA ARG A 682 1.68 6.34 -39.95
C ARG A 682 0.29 6.72 -39.43
N CYS A 683 -0.66 5.79 -39.50
CA CYS A 683 -2.01 5.99 -39.00
C CYS A 683 -2.23 5.14 -37.74
N GLY A 684 -2.99 5.68 -36.79
CA GLY A 684 -3.30 5.02 -35.53
C GLY A 684 -4.72 5.26 -35.08
N ILE A 685 -5.13 4.48 -34.08
CA ILE A 685 -6.43 4.60 -33.43
C ILE A 685 -6.32 4.45 -31.91
N VAL A 686 -7.08 5.26 -31.19
CA VAL A 686 -7.28 5.19 -29.74
C VAL A 686 -8.77 5.08 -29.49
N SER A 687 -9.20 3.93 -29.00
CA SER A 687 -10.59 3.69 -28.58
C SER A 687 -10.74 3.88 -27.08
N ILE A 688 -11.98 3.83 -26.60
CA ILE A 688 -12.28 3.94 -25.17
C ILE A 688 -11.57 2.89 -24.30
N GLU A 689 -11.29 1.72 -24.85
CA GLU A 689 -10.55 0.63 -24.18
C GLU A 689 -9.05 0.97 -24.03
N ASP A 690 -8.53 1.82 -24.92
CA ASP A 690 -7.13 2.22 -24.97
C ASP A 690 -6.84 3.45 -24.08
N PHE A 691 -7.88 4.11 -23.53
CA PHE A 691 -7.73 5.37 -22.77
C PHE A 691 -6.86 5.26 -21.52
N PRO A 692 -6.98 4.21 -20.68
CA PRO A 692 -6.11 4.06 -19.51
C PRO A 692 -4.64 4.02 -19.89
N GLN A 693 -4.28 3.33 -20.98
CA GLN A 693 -2.90 3.24 -21.44
C GLN A 693 -2.45 4.49 -22.20
N TYR A 694 -3.30 5.07 -23.05
CA TYR A 694 -2.92 6.22 -23.88
C TYR A 694 -2.87 7.52 -23.09
N PHE A 695 -3.82 7.78 -22.19
CA PHE A 695 -3.88 9.02 -21.42
C PHE A 695 -3.24 8.89 -20.03
N GLY A 696 -3.00 7.67 -19.53
CA GLY A 696 -2.36 7.43 -18.24
C GLY A 696 -3.08 8.17 -17.09
N PRO A 697 -2.37 8.97 -16.28
CA PRO A 697 -2.99 9.76 -15.20
C PRO A 697 -4.11 10.71 -15.65
N PHE A 698 -4.19 11.06 -16.94
CA PHE A 698 -5.26 11.90 -17.48
C PHE A 698 -6.53 11.11 -17.87
N ALA A 699 -6.55 9.78 -17.77
CA ALA A 699 -7.65 8.95 -18.26
C ALA A 699 -9.01 9.31 -17.63
N SER A 700 -9.08 9.50 -16.30
CA SER A 700 -10.30 9.94 -15.60
C SER A 700 -10.86 11.25 -16.18
N ARG A 701 -9.96 12.16 -16.57
CA ARG A 701 -10.31 13.44 -17.18
C ARG A 701 -10.79 13.27 -18.63
N ALA A 702 -10.13 12.40 -19.41
CA ALA A 702 -10.55 12.03 -20.76
C ALA A 702 -11.99 11.49 -20.77
N PHE A 703 -12.32 10.56 -19.87
CA PHE A 703 -13.68 10.01 -19.76
C PHE A 703 -14.72 11.08 -19.42
N ARG A 704 -14.36 12.08 -18.61
CA ARG A 704 -15.29 13.14 -18.20
C ARG A 704 -15.56 14.17 -19.28
N SER A 705 -14.56 14.48 -20.09
CA SER A 705 -14.77 15.30 -21.29
C SER A 705 -15.72 14.64 -22.30
N LEU A 706 -16.04 13.35 -22.12
CA LEU A 706 -17.01 12.59 -22.90
C LEU A 706 -18.37 12.38 -22.20
N LEU A 707 -18.66 13.07 -21.10
CA LEU A 707 -20.00 13.01 -20.51
C LEU A 707 -21.02 13.77 -21.37
N ALA A 708 -22.31 13.56 -21.14
CA ALA A 708 -23.37 14.31 -21.80
C ALA A 708 -23.50 15.74 -21.27
N PRO A 709 -24.07 16.66 -22.07
CA PRO A 709 -24.25 18.05 -21.65
C PRO A 709 -24.98 18.21 -20.35
N PRO A 710 -24.61 19.22 -19.54
CA PRO A 710 -25.45 19.60 -18.45
C PRO A 710 -26.77 20.11 -19.02
N ASN A 711 -27.85 19.39 -18.70
CA ASN A 711 -29.19 19.83 -19.02
C ASN A 711 -29.51 21.07 -18.18
N ILE A 712 -29.68 22.22 -18.83
CA ILE A 712 -29.90 23.52 -18.17
C ILE A 712 -31.12 23.55 -17.24
N ASN A 713 -32.08 22.65 -17.41
CA ASN A 713 -33.26 22.55 -16.53
C ASN A 713 -32.99 21.82 -15.21
N VAL A 714 -31.91 21.04 -15.11
CA VAL A 714 -31.62 20.21 -13.93
C VAL A 714 -30.18 20.35 -13.42
N ALA A 715 -29.25 20.83 -14.24
CA ALA A 715 -27.84 20.91 -13.91
C ALA A 715 -27.59 21.83 -12.71
N PRO A 716 -26.73 21.46 -11.75
CA PRO A 716 -26.39 22.35 -10.64
C PRO A 716 -25.80 23.69 -11.12
N TYR A 717 -25.99 24.76 -10.33
CA TYR A 717 -25.47 26.10 -10.62
C TYR A 717 -24.00 26.07 -11.05
N GLN A 718 -23.18 25.28 -10.37
CA GLN A 718 -21.74 25.27 -10.58
C GLN A 718 -21.33 24.55 -11.85
N VAL A 719 -22.07 23.49 -12.22
CA VAL A 719 -21.89 22.84 -13.52
C VAL A 719 -22.21 23.83 -14.65
N LEU A 720 -23.19 24.72 -14.47
CA LEU A 720 -23.50 25.79 -15.42
C LEU A 720 -22.42 26.88 -15.45
N CYS A 721 -21.85 27.25 -14.31
CA CYS A 721 -20.75 28.21 -14.23
C CYS A 721 -19.49 27.75 -14.99
N LEU A 722 -19.30 26.44 -15.09
CA LEU A 722 -18.18 25.82 -15.80
C LEU A 722 -18.41 25.76 -17.32
N VAL A 723 -19.60 26.10 -17.83
CA VAL A 723 -19.86 26.14 -19.28
C VAL A 723 -19.30 27.44 -19.87
N GLU A 724 -18.44 27.31 -20.89
CA GLU A 724 -17.86 28.45 -21.57
C GLU A 724 -18.96 29.30 -22.22
N GLY A 725 -18.93 30.62 -21.98
CA GLY A 725 -19.94 31.56 -22.46
C GLY A 725 -21.18 31.75 -21.57
N LEU A 726 -21.39 30.93 -20.53
CA LEU A 726 -22.42 31.20 -19.52
C LEU A 726 -21.87 32.12 -18.41
N GLY A 727 -20.83 31.68 -17.69
CA GLY A 727 -20.31 32.40 -16.54
C GLY A 727 -21.32 32.52 -15.38
N ARG A 728 -20.86 33.08 -14.23
CA ARG A 728 -21.64 33.10 -12.98
C ARG A 728 -22.99 33.81 -13.10
N LYS A 729 -23.00 35.03 -13.64
CA LYS A 729 -24.21 35.84 -13.79
C LYS A 729 -25.31 35.14 -14.61
N THR A 730 -24.92 34.42 -15.66
CA THR A 730 -25.89 33.70 -16.51
C THR A 730 -26.33 32.42 -15.83
N ALA A 731 -25.43 31.69 -15.17
CA ALA A 731 -25.80 30.51 -14.38
C ALA A 731 -26.84 30.87 -13.29
N ASP A 732 -26.68 32.03 -12.63
CA ASP A 732 -27.65 32.54 -11.65
C ASP A 732 -29.01 32.79 -12.32
N LYS A 733 -29.01 33.47 -13.47
CA LYS A 733 -30.23 33.69 -14.26
C LYS A 733 -30.89 32.37 -14.68
N ILE A 734 -30.12 31.38 -15.14
CA ILE A 734 -30.63 30.05 -15.53
C ILE A 734 -31.33 29.38 -14.35
N VAL A 735 -30.70 29.39 -13.17
CA VAL A 735 -31.24 28.76 -11.97
C VAL A 735 -32.52 29.46 -11.50
N GLN A 736 -32.55 30.80 -11.56
CA GLN A 736 -33.74 31.58 -11.20
C GLN A 736 -34.88 31.37 -12.21
N GLU A 737 -34.60 31.43 -13.51
CA GLU A 737 -35.61 31.32 -14.55
C GLU A 737 -36.21 29.91 -14.65
N ARG A 738 -35.39 28.86 -14.55
CA ARG A 738 -35.91 27.48 -14.58
C ARG A 738 -36.74 27.12 -13.34
N ALA A 739 -36.52 27.80 -12.21
CA ALA A 739 -37.32 27.61 -11.00
C ALA A 739 -38.75 28.13 -11.18
N LYS A 740 -38.91 29.19 -12.00
CA LYS A 740 -40.23 29.70 -12.39
C LYS A 740 -40.89 28.76 -13.40
N GLN A 741 -40.15 28.42 -14.45
CA GLN A 741 -40.62 27.54 -15.52
C GLN A 741 -39.41 26.94 -16.25
N LYS A 742 -39.39 25.61 -16.37
CA LYS A 742 -38.39 24.89 -17.17
C LYS A 742 -38.39 25.40 -18.61
N PHE A 743 -37.20 25.52 -19.20
CA PHE A 743 -37.02 25.88 -20.59
C PHE A 743 -37.55 24.76 -21.48
N THR A 744 -38.40 25.11 -22.45
CA THR A 744 -38.99 24.12 -23.38
C THR A 744 -37.99 23.70 -24.44
N ASP A 745 -37.25 24.66 -24.97
CA ASP A 745 -36.29 24.50 -26.05
C ASP A 745 -35.17 25.54 -25.96
N VAL A 746 -34.24 25.45 -26.90
CA VAL A 746 -33.09 26.35 -26.99
C VAL A 746 -33.49 27.80 -27.22
N ASP A 747 -34.54 28.06 -28.01
CA ASP A 747 -34.96 29.41 -28.35
C ASP A 747 -35.67 30.06 -27.18
N ASP A 748 -36.48 29.32 -26.42
CA ASP A 748 -37.03 29.76 -25.12
C ASP A 748 -35.91 30.14 -24.15
N ALA A 749 -34.89 29.30 -24.01
CA ALA A 749 -33.73 29.60 -23.17
C ALA A 749 -32.98 30.85 -23.64
N VAL A 750 -32.69 30.98 -24.94
CA VAL A 750 -31.98 32.14 -25.49
C VAL A 750 -32.80 33.42 -25.28
N ASN A 751 -34.10 33.40 -25.55
CA ASN A 751 -34.98 34.58 -25.41
C ASN A 751 -35.11 35.05 -23.96
N ARG A 752 -35.15 34.13 -23.00
CA ARG A 752 -35.29 34.46 -21.57
C ARG A 752 -33.98 34.86 -20.90
N LEU A 753 -32.85 34.38 -21.42
CA LEU A 753 -31.54 34.54 -20.78
C LEU A 753 -30.63 35.57 -21.47
N CYS A 754 -30.86 35.86 -22.74
CA CYS A 754 -29.98 36.71 -23.56
C CYS A 754 -30.74 37.91 -24.14
N ASP A 755 -30.22 39.12 -23.91
CA ASP A 755 -30.76 40.35 -24.51
C ASP A 755 -30.47 40.43 -26.02
N ASN A 756 -29.45 39.70 -26.49
CA ASN A 756 -29.08 39.62 -27.91
C ASN A 756 -28.89 38.14 -28.32
N PRO A 757 -29.64 37.63 -29.31
CA PRO A 757 -29.57 36.23 -29.74
C PRO A 757 -28.25 35.86 -30.47
N LYS A 758 -27.34 36.81 -30.68
CA LYS A 758 -25.99 36.59 -31.24
C LYS A 758 -24.86 36.68 -30.21
N CYS A 759 -25.17 36.90 -28.93
CA CYS A 759 -24.14 36.99 -27.88
C CYS A 759 -23.48 35.62 -27.60
N ALA A 760 -22.32 35.65 -26.92
CA ALA A 760 -21.58 34.44 -26.57
C ALA A 760 -22.42 33.44 -25.76
N THR A 761 -23.30 33.94 -24.88
CA THR A 761 -24.22 33.13 -24.08
C THR A 761 -25.25 32.41 -24.94
N ALA A 762 -25.84 33.08 -25.94
CA ALA A 762 -26.79 32.46 -26.86
C ALA A 762 -26.12 31.35 -27.68
N LYS A 763 -24.85 31.54 -28.09
CA LYS A 763 -24.07 30.50 -28.75
C LYS A 763 -23.82 29.30 -27.84
N ALA A 764 -23.47 29.54 -26.57
CA ALA A 764 -23.24 28.49 -25.58
C ALA A 764 -24.51 27.67 -25.29
N LEU A 765 -25.66 28.33 -25.12
CA LEU A 765 -26.95 27.66 -24.92
C LEU A 765 -27.35 26.80 -26.13
N ARG A 766 -27.11 27.28 -27.36
CA ARG A 766 -27.36 26.52 -28.59
C ARG A 766 -26.50 25.27 -28.70
N LEU A 767 -25.22 25.37 -28.33
CA LEU A 767 -24.30 24.24 -28.29
C LEU A 767 -24.71 23.19 -27.24
N LEU A 768 -25.13 23.63 -26.06
CA LEU A 768 -25.64 22.76 -24.99
C LEU A 768 -26.83 21.93 -25.47
N TYR A 769 -27.82 22.60 -26.07
CA TYR A 769 -29.06 21.96 -26.49
C TYR A 769 -28.83 21.01 -27.68
N TRP A 770 -28.09 21.43 -28.72
CA TRP A 770 -27.80 20.61 -29.90
C TRP A 770 -27.07 19.30 -29.55
N ARG A 771 -26.09 19.35 -28.65
CA ARG A 771 -25.38 18.13 -28.22
C ARG A 771 -26.23 17.28 -27.27
N TYR A 772 -27.10 17.87 -26.45
CA TYR A 772 -28.01 17.14 -25.56
C TYR A 772 -29.04 16.33 -26.34
N SER A 773 -29.63 16.92 -27.37
CA SER A 773 -30.58 16.24 -28.25
C SER A 773 -29.96 15.05 -29.00
N ASN A 774 -28.64 15.05 -29.17
CA ASN A 774 -27.89 14.02 -29.90
C ASN A 774 -27.11 13.07 -28.98
N SER A 775 -27.15 13.25 -27.65
CA SER A 775 -26.43 12.40 -26.69
C SER A 775 -27.33 11.29 -26.13
N ASN A 776 -27.12 10.04 -26.57
CA ASN A 776 -27.73 8.85 -25.95
C ASN A 776 -26.81 8.30 -24.84
N VAL A 777 -26.77 8.95 -23.66
CA VAL A 777 -25.80 8.57 -22.61
C VAL A 777 -26.40 8.63 -21.21
N ASP A 778 -26.90 7.49 -20.72
CA ASP A 778 -27.23 7.31 -19.29
C ASP A 778 -26.60 6.05 -18.67
N THR A 779 -25.62 5.39 -19.32
CA THR A 779 -25.13 4.07 -18.87
C THR A 779 -23.62 3.84 -18.84
N PHE A 780 -22.76 4.86 -18.96
CA PHE A 780 -21.31 4.61 -19.06
C PHE A 780 -20.53 4.66 -17.73
N MET A 781 -21.15 5.10 -16.62
CA MET A 781 -20.50 5.21 -15.30
C MET A 781 -20.78 4.02 -14.36
N GLN A 782 -21.40 2.94 -14.87
CA GLN A 782 -21.66 1.70 -14.12
C GLN A 782 -20.56 0.62 -14.30
N THR A 783 -19.53 0.93 -15.07
CA THR A 783 -18.26 0.17 -15.20
C THR A 783 -17.11 1.13 -14.94
#